data_AF-A0A1S3LFL1-F1
#
_entry.id   AF-A0A1S3LFL1-F1
#
_cell.length_a   1.000
_cell.length_b   1.000
_cell.length_c   1.000
_cell.angle_alpha   90.00
_cell.angle_beta   90.00
_cell.angle_gamma   90.00
#
_symmetry.space_group_name_H-M   'P 1'
#
loop_
_entity.id
_entity.type
_entity.pdbx_description
1 polymer ?
#
loop_
_entity_poly.entity_id
_entity_poly.type
_entity_poly.pdbx_seq_one_letter_code
_entity_poly.pdbx_strand_id
1 'polypeptide(L)'
;MGGRCVCNGHAEACDPHNPNDPYKLQCDCQHNTCGTSCDQCCPGFNQIPWKPATTYQANECEPCNCNQHSFGCYYDPEVDQRRASVNIQGEYRGGGVCMECQHHTAGVNCERCVLTYYRSPDHPLDSPLACSPCVCQTEFTDGTCEDLTGRCYCKPNYTGENCDSCAEGYINFPDCYHLATYLNNTNREVKPAGEIINCECSAAGTEGNSCRPDLHTRTCICKPGFTGDHCDSCAPGHYGLNCQTCQCSGPGCQDGRCDLLTGQCLCRQGFQGYSCDRCTPGYFNYPLCQLCGCSSVGTLPEGCDVSGRCLCRPEFQGPRCEQCRSGFHSYPNCQVCTCDPRTSLDSSCSVSGHCHCRPNYSGTACDQCAPGFYGFPSCTPCQCSAEGSRFTSCDQVSGQCTCLPNVVGQRCDTCSSGTYGFPLCQASTCNPAGSVQNEVLPTVGSCECRPYVEGVACDRCKPLFWNLSPDTVYRCSNCECNVEGTVAGVAECAQNNGQCYCKPNVCSGTCSVCKDGYFNLQSGSFFGCQGCQCDIGGSAGQSCGERTGRCRCRPNVEGSKCNMPRPDHYFPDLHHLKFEIEEGTMLDGRPVRFGYNPLEFEGFSWRGYAQMSSIQSKVVVQVSVSSPDLFQIVLRYVNRGGLDMRGRVSVLEDGKNFMCGNCKCKTLYYPNLSALDREKALWDAGLTLPLPASPPLPSSRYAALLSLLPSLSFPHGWSERLDVGVASPRGSW
;
A
#
# COMPACT_ATOMS: atom_id res chain seq x y z
N MET A 1 4.84 -7.15 -0.68
CA MET A 1 3.54 -7.35 -1.36
C MET A 1 3.17 -6.03 -2.02
N GLY A 2 2.93 -6.02 -3.34
CA GLY A 2 2.49 -4.81 -4.03
C GLY A 2 1.00 -4.63 -3.84
N GLY A 3 0.60 -3.54 -3.18
CA GLY A 3 -0.78 -3.13 -3.03
C GLY A 3 -0.88 -1.63 -3.30
N ARG A 4 -2.05 -1.19 -3.73
CA ARG A 4 -2.45 0.22 -3.64
C ARG A 4 -3.49 0.32 -2.55
N CYS A 5 -3.59 1.47 -1.90
CA CYS A 5 -4.81 1.74 -1.15
C CYS A 5 -6.02 1.58 -2.07
N VAL A 6 -7.01 0.86 -1.58
CA VAL A 6 -8.28 0.72 -2.30
C VAL A 6 -9.12 1.95 -1.96
N CYS A 7 -9.02 2.98 -2.79
CA CYS A 7 -9.78 4.24 -2.61
C CYS A 7 -10.90 4.41 -3.64
N ASN A 8 -11.25 3.33 -4.36
CA ASN A 8 -12.29 3.31 -5.39
C ASN A 8 -12.17 4.39 -6.50
N GLY A 9 -10.95 4.93 -6.69
CA GLY A 9 -10.67 6.00 -7.66
C GLY A 9 -11.09 7.41 -7.21
N HIS A 10 -11.41 7.60 -5.93
CA HIS A 10 -11.77 8.90 -5.36
C HIS A 10 -10.68 9.48 -4.44
N ALA A 11 -9.45 8.94 -4.43
CA ALA A 11 -8.34 9.55 -3.71
C ALA A 11 -7.04 9.38 -4.50
N GLU A 12 -6.21 10.41 -4.48
CA GLU A 12 -4.90 10.43 -5.12
C GLU A 12 -3.79 9.89 -4.20
N ALA A 13 -4.01 9.91 -2.88
CA ALA A 13 -3.06 9.50 -1.86
C ALA A 13 -3.74 8.83 -0.64
N CYS A 14 -2.93 8.20 0.19
CA CYS A 14 -3.30 7.76 1.53
C CYS A 14 -2.27 8.22 2.54
N ASP A 15 -2.71 8.98 3.52
CA ASP A 15 -1.88 9.48 4.59
C ASP A 15 -2.26 8.87 5.95
N PRO A 16 -1.32 8.83 6.91
CA PRO A 16 -1.61 8.44 8.29
C PRO A 16 -2.31 9.59 9.04
N HIS A 17 -3.62 9.48 9.22
CA HIS A 17 -4.43 10.48 9.96
C HIS A 17 -4.31 10.37 11.48
N ASN A 18 -3.86 9.23 12.04
CA ASN A 18 -3.72 9.04 13.49
C ASN A 18 -2.24 9.16 13.95
N PRO A 19 -1.87 10.18 14.74
CA PRO A 19 -0.49 10.38 15.21
C PRO A 19 0.05 9.24 16.08
N ASN A 20 -0.83 8.46 16.72
CA ASN A 20 -0.46 7.36 17.62
C ASN A 20 -0.30 6.00 16.92
N ASP A 21 -0.74 5.89 15.65
CA ASP A 21 -0.60 4.68 14.83
C ASP A 21 -0.28 5.06 13.37
N PRO A 22 0.97 5.45 13.08
CA PRO A 22 1.40 5.92 11.77
C PRO A 22 1.43 4.81 10.69
N TYR A 23 1.12 3.56 11.06
CA TYR A 23 1.09 2.42 10.15
C TYR A 23 -0.31 2.17 9.55
N LYS A 24 -1.35 2.82 10.08
CA LYS A 24 -2.72 2.72 9.57
C LYS A 24 -3.01 3.85 8.57
N LEU A 25 -2.87 3.53 7.30
CA LEU A 25 -3.07 4.46 6.17
C LEU A 25 -4.56 4.56 5.80
N GLN A 26 -5.06 5.77 5.61
CA GLN A 26 -6.44 6.06 5.19
C GLN A 26 -6.42 6.89 3.91
N CYS A 27 -7.35 6.64 3.00
CA CYS A 27 -7.47 7.42 1.76
C CYS A 27 -7.85 8.88 2.05
N ASP A 28 -7.18 9.82 1.38
CA ASP A 28 -7.58 11.23 1.37
C ASP A 28 -8.68 11.44 0.33
N CYS A 29 -9.90 11.11 0.74
CA CYS A 29 -11.04 11.07 -0.17
C CYS A 29 -11.39 12.45 -0.75
N GLN A 30 -11.66 12.43 -2.06
CA GLN A 30 -12.13 13.53 -2.90
C GLN A 30 -13.51 13.17 -3.48
N HIS A 31 -14.01 13.94 -4.46
CA HIS A 31 -15.28 13.67 -5.15
C HIS A 31 -16.50 13.55 -4.19
N ASN A 32 -16.45 14.24 -3.05
CA ASN A 32 -17.43 14.18 -1.96
C ASN A 32 -17.69 12.75 -1.41
N THR A 33 -16.66 11.91 -1.46
CA THR A 33 -16.68 10.56 -0.86
C THR A 33 -15.98 10.56 0.49
N CYS A 34 -16.42 9.68 1.37
CA CYS A 34 -15.97 9.55 2.75
C CYS A 34 -15.75 8.08 3.09
N GLY A 35 -15.10 7.79 4.23
CA GLY A 35 -14.75 6.42 4.65
C GLY A 35 -13.25 6.16 4.57
N THR A 36 -12.80 4.99 5.00
CA THR A 36 -11.36 4.65 4.99
C THR A 36 -10.83 4.37 3.58
N SER A 37 -11.76 4.02 2.68
CA SER A 37 -11.52 3.59 1.29
C SER A 37 -12.36 4.39 0.28
N CYS A 38 -12.96 5.51 0.71
CA CYS A 38 -13.85 6.31 -0.12
C CYS A 38 -15.01 5.48 -0.71
N ASP A 39 -15.55 4.60 0.11
CA ASP A 39 -16.54 3.56 -0.22
C ASP A 39 -17.99 4.00 0.03
N GLN A 40 -18.19 5.26 0.44
CA GLN A 40 -19.50 5.85 0.65
C GLN A 40 -19.46 7.35 0.32
N CYS A 41 -20.63 7.95 0.05
CA CYS A 41 -20.75 9.39 -0.06
C CYS A 41 -20.64 10.07 1.31
N CYS A 42 -20.12 11.30 1.33
CA CYS A 42 -20.10 12.09 2.55
C CYS A 42 -21.53 12.47 3.00
N PRO A 43 -21.74 12.73 4.30
CA PRO A 43 -23.03 13.21 4.80
C PRO A 43 -23.50 14.45 4.02
N GLY A 44 -24.73 14.42 3.53
CA GLY A 44 -25.31 15.48 2.70
C GLY A 44 -25.12 15.32 1.19
N PHE A 45 -24.34 14.31 0.72
CA PHE A 45 -24.05 14.05 -0.69
C PHE A 45 -24.69 12.77 -1.24
N ASN A 46 -25.88 12.44 -0.76
CA ASN A 46 -26.57 11.18 -1.09
C ASN A 46 -27.70 11.38 -2.12
N GLN A 47 -27.58 12.34 -3.05
CA GLN A 47 -28.62 12.58 -4.06
C GLN A 47 -28.69 11.43 -5.09
N ILE A 48 -27.55 10.86 -5.45
CA ILE A 48 -27.41 9.71 -6.36
C ILE A 48 -26.67 8.57 -5.66
N PRO A 49 -26.86 7.30 -6.09
CA PRO A 49 -26.19 6.18 -5.45
C PRO A 49 -24.68 6.24 -5.70
N TRP A 50 -23.88 5.98 -4.66
CA TRP A 50 -22.43 5.92 -4.75
C TRP A 50 -21.99 4.90 -5.82
N LYS A 51 -20.96 5.28 -6.60
CA LYS A 51 -20.34 4.41 -7.61
C LYS A 51 -18.83 4.67 -7.63
N PRO A 52 -18.00 3.64 -7.85
CA PRO A 52 -16.56 3.83 -7.97
C PRO A 52 -16.23 4.66 -9.22
N ALA A 53 -15.18 5.47 -9.16
CA ALA A 53 -14.70 6.22 -10.31
C ALA A 53 -14.17 5.27 -11.40
N THR A 54 -14.37 5.66 -12.65
CA THR A 54 -13.89 4.95 -13.84
C THR A 54 -12.95 5.84 -14.63
N THR A 55 -12.26 5.28 -15.64
CA THR A 55 -11.37 6.04 -16.51
C THR A 55 -12.06 7.21 -17.25
N TYR A 56 -13.38 7.15 -17.43
CA TYR A 56 -14.13 8.11 -18.23
C TYR A 56 -15.12 8.95 -17.43
N GLN A 57 -15.44 8.55 -16.20
CA GLN A 57 -16.42 9.20 -15.33
C GLN A 57 -15.93 9.15 -13.89
N ALA A 58 -15.84 10.31 -13.24
CA ALA A 58 -15.38 10.44 -11.86
C ALA A 58 -16.42 9.93 -10.84
N ASN A 59 -17.70 9.86 -11.23
CA ASN A 59 -18.80 9.35 -10.39
C ASN A 59 -18.83 10.03 -9.00
N GLU A 60 -18.64 11.34 -8.98
CA GLU A 60 -18.68 12.11 -7.74
C GLU A 60 -20.07 12.08 -7.09
N CYS A 61 -20.08 12.14 -5.75
CA CYS A 61 -21.31 12.19 -4.99
C CYS A 61 -21.95 13.58 -5.09
N GLU A 62 -23.26 13.60 -5.35
CA GLU A 62 -24.04 14.81 -5.59
C GLU A 62 -24.76 15.27 -4.30
N PRO A 63 -24.69 16.58 -3.96
CA PRO A 63 -25.34 17.12 -2.77
C PRO A 63 -26.88 17.02 -2.86
N CYS A 64 -27.51 16.68 -1.74
CA CYS A 64 -28.96 16.70 -1.65
C CYS A 64 -29.49 18.13 -1.56
N ASN A 65 -30.65 18.36 -2.16
CA ASN A 65 -31.38 19.60 -1.99
C ASN A 65 -32.37 19.48 -0.82
N CYS A 66 -32.03 20.05 0.33
CA CYS A 66 -32.92 20.10 1.49
C CYS A 66 -33.46 21.50 1.76
N ASN A 67 -33.44 22.40 0.77
CA ASN A 67 -33.89 23.79 0.90
C ASN A 67 -33.28 24.51 2.13
N GLN A 68 -32.03 24.20 2.52
CA GLN A 68 -31.38 24.74 3.73
C GLN A 68 -32.10 24.41 5.07
N HIS A 69 -32.98 23.42 5.07
CA HIS A 69 -33.70 22.94 6.26
C HIS A 69 -33.11 21.66 6.85
N SER A 70 -32.09 21.07 6.22
CA SER A 70 -31.35 19.95 6.79
C SER A 70 -29.91 19.97 6.31
N PHE A 71 -29.01 19.46 7.15
CA PHE A 71 -27.59 19.29 6.84
C PHE A 71 -27.24 17.85 6.41
N GLY A 72 -28.20 16.92 6.46
CA GLY A 72 -27.97 15.51 6.18
C GLY A 72 -29.09 14.89 5.36
N CYS A 73 -28.72 13.92 4.52
CA CYS A 73 -29.66 13.14 3.73
C CYS A 73 -29.15 11.72 3.54
N TYR A 74 -30.04 10.79 3.21
CA TYR A 74 -29.71 9.43 2.77
C TYR A 74 -30.30 9.17 1.38
N TYR A 75 -29.82 8.14 0.70
CA TYR A 75 -30.33 7.74 -0.62
C TYR A 75 -31.40 6.66 -0.49
N ASP A 76 -32.54 6.85 -1.17
CA ASP A 76 -33.64 5.89 -1.25
C ASP A 76 -33.94 5.51 -2.72
N PRO A 77 -33.78 4.22 -3.11
CA PRO A 77 -34.00 3.78 -4.49
C PRO A 77 -35.47 3.86 -4.93
N GLU A 78 -36.44 3.76 -4.02
CA GLU A 78 -37.85 3.91 -4.39
C GLU A 78 -38.18 5.37 -4.72
N VAL A 79 -37.57 6.32 -3.99
CA VAL A 79 -37.71 7.76 -4.26
C VAL A 79 -37.11 8.12 -5.61
N ASP A 80 -35.96 7.56 -5.97
CA ASP A 80 -35.33 7.73 -7.29
C ASP A 80 -36.21 7.15 -8.41
N GLN A 81 -36.74 5.93 -8.22
CA GLN A 81 -37.61 5.28 -9.20
C GLN A 81 -38.90 6.08 -9.44
N ARG A 82 -39.45 6.70 -8.40
CA ARG A 82 -40.65 7.54 -8.47
C ARG A 82 -40.35 8.99 -8.90
N ARG A 83 -39.08 9.36 -9.09
CA ARG A 83 -38.61 10.74 -9.35
C ARG A 83 -39.19 11.74 -8.35
N ALA A 84 -39.11 11.39 -7.06
CA ALA A 84 -39.71 12.16 -5.98
C ALA A 84 -38.71 13.06 -5.22
N SER A 85 -37.41 12.98 -5.54
CA SER A 85 -36.39 13.89 -5.01
C SER A 85 -35.92 14.87 -6.07
N VAL A 86 -35.69 16.11 -5.65
CA VAL A 86 -35.18 17.21 -6.49
C VAL A 86 -33.70 17.45 -6.17
N ASN A 87 -32.88 17.68 -7.19
CA ASN A 87 -31.47 18.07 -7.00
C ASN A 87 -31.29 19.58 -6.81
N ILE A 88 -30.05 20.04 -6.64
CA ILE A 88 -29.76 21.47 -6.39
C ILE A 88 -30.07 22.37 -7.61
N GLN A 89 -30.18 21.80 -8.81
CA GLN A 89 -30.57 22.50 -10.05
C GLN A 89 -32.09 22.56 -10.24
N GLY A 90 -32.88 21.96 -9.34
CA GLY A 90 -34.35 21.96 -9.43
C GLY A 90 -34.92 20.85 -10.33
N GLU A 91 -34.11 19.86 -10.71
CA GLU A 91 -34.54 18.73 -11.54
C GLU A 91 -34.96 17.54 -10.66
N TYR A 92 -36.08 16.89 -11.00
CA TYR A 92 -36.54 15.65 -10.35
C TYR A 92 -35.67 14.45 -10.76
N ARG A 93 -34.54 14.31 -10.06
CA ARG A 93 -33.50 13.34 -10.38
C ARG A 93 -32.80 12.89 -9.10
N GLY A 94 -32.63 11.58 -8.94
CA GLY A 94 -31.97 11.01 -7.77
C GLY A 94 -32.97 10.63 -6.68
N GLY A 95 -32.44 10.06 -5.60
CA GLY A 95 -33.19 9.47 -4.49
C GLY A 95 -32.85 10.09 -3.14
N GLY A 96 -32.27 11.30 -3.10
CA GLY A 96 -31.88 11.94 -1.85
C GLY A 96 -33.09 12.29 -0.97
N VAL A 97 -33.12 11.79 0.26
CA VAL A 97 -34.15 12.09 1.27
C VAL A 97 -33.51 12.80 2.45
N CYS A 98 -33.99 13.99 2.75
CA CYS A 98 -33.49 14.83 3.83
C CYS A 98 -33.86 14.24 5.20
N MET A 99 -32.90 14.30 6.12
CA MET A 99 -33.07 13.80 7.49
C MET A 99 -33.41 14.96 8.43
N GLU A 100 -34.26 14.74 9.42
CA GLU A 100 -34.53 15.71 10.51
C GLU A 100 -34.77 17.14 10.00
N CYS A 101 -35.73 17.31 9.09
CA CYS A 101 -36.10 18.62 8.56
C CYS A 101 -36.36 19.64 9.68
N GLN A 102 -35.55 20.70 9.70
CA GLN A 102 -35.59 21.79 10.68
C GLN A 102 -36.55 22.89 10.22
N HIS A 103 -36.78 23.87 11.10
CA HIS A 103 -37.67 25.01 10.83
C HIS A 103 -39.14 24.60 10.54
N HIS A 104 -39.59 23.52 11.18
CA HIS A 104 -40.96 22.98 11.05
C HIS A 104 -41.34 22.58 9.61
N THR A 105 -40.35 22.18 8.82
CA THR A 105 -40.54 21.62 7.48
C THR A 105 -40.59 20.08 7.52
N ALA A 106 -41.09 19.48 6.45
CA ALA A 106 -41.23 18.05 6.23
C ALA A 106 -41.16 17.76 4.72
N GLY A 107 -41.17 16.48 4.34
CA GLY A 107 -41.10 16.07 2.92
C GLY A 107 -39.75 15.48 2.55
N VAL A 108 -39.59 15.09 1.28
CA VAL A 108 -38.36 14.43 0.78
C VAL A 108 -37.19 15.41 0.73
N ASN A 109 -37.47 16.65 0.35
CA ASN A 109 -36.54 17.76 0.20
C ASN A 109 -36.79 18.88 1.25
N CYS A 110 -37.53 18.58 2.33
CA CYS A 110 -38.01 19.56 3.30
C CYS A 110 -38.85 20.70 2.66
N GLU A 111 -39.64 20.36 1.66
CA GLU A 111 -40.37 21.27 0.78
C GLU A 111 -41.78 21.66 1.28
N ARG A 112 -42.29 20.94 2.28
CA ARG A 112 -43.62 21.18 2.89
C ARG A 112 -43.47 21.51 4.36
N CYS A 113 -44.55 21.97 5.00
CA CYS A 113 -44.57 22.17 6.45
C CYS A 113 -45.05 20.91 7.18
N VAL A 114 -44.69 20.77 8.46
CA VAL A 114 -45.30 19.76 9.33
C VAL A 114 -46.78 20.11 9.57
N LEU A 115 -47.63 19.12 9.87
CA LEU A 115 -49.10 19.25 9.90
C LEU A 115 -49.69 20.38 10.78
N THR A 116 -48.94 20.87 11.79
CA THR A 116 -49.36 21.97 12.67
C THR A 116 -48.85 23.35 12.22
N TYR A 117 -48.26 23.42 11.02
CA TYR A 117 -47.74 24.62 10.39
C TYR A 117 -48.15 24.67 8.92
N TYR A 118 -48.27 25.86 8.36
CA TYR A 118 -48.54 26.08 6.94
C TYR A 118 -47.47 26.98 6.31
N ARG A 119 -47.39 26.98 4.99
CA ARG A 119 -46.42 27.73 4.21
C ARG A 119 -46.70 29.23 4.32
N SER A 120 -45.73 29.97 4.86
CA SER A 120 -45.80 31.44 4.92
C SER A 120 -45.74 32.04 3.50
N PRO A 121 -46.69 32.91 3.12
CA PRO A 121 -46.67 33.59 1.82
C PRO A 121 -45.56 34.66 1.72
N ASP A 122 -45.04 35.14 2.86
CA ASP A 122 -44.09 36.25 2.93
C ASP A 122 -42.62 35.79 2.89
N HIS A 123 -42.37 34.50 3.04
CA HIS A 123 -41.02 33.94 3.14
C HIS A 123 -40.74 32.91 2.03
N PRO A 124 -39.54 32.91 1.41
CA PRO A 124 -39.15 31.90 0.42
C PRO A 124 -38.95 30.53 1.07
N LEU A 125 -38.88 29.47 0.25
CA LEU A 125 -38.89 28.08 0.73
C LEU A 125 -37.62 27.72 1.50
N ASP A 126 -36.52 28.40 1.26
CA ASP A 126 -35.24 28.21 1.94
C ASP A 126 -35.09 29.04 3.23
N SER A 127 -36.11 29.83 3.58
CA SER A 127 -36.08 30.66 4.77
C SER A 127 -36.36 29.84 6.03
N PRO A 128 -35.63 30.08 7.14
CA PRO A 128 -35.98 29.52 8.45
C PRO A 128 -37.40 29.87 8.96
N LEU A 129 -38.07 30.84 8.33
CA LEU A 129 -39.44 31.25 8.64
C LEU A 129 -40.44 30.81 7.56
N ALA A 130 -40.06 29.85 6.70
CA ALA A 130 -40.90 29.33 5.62
C ALA A 130 -42.23 28.74 6.10
N CYS A 131 -42.28 28.24 7.35
CA CYS A 131 -43.46 27.62 7.96
C CYS A 131 -43.97 28.45 9.16
N SER A 132 -45.23 28.86 9.10
CA SER A 132 -45.95 29.60 10.15
C SER A 132 -46.91 28.67 10.90
N PRO A 133 -47.06 28.81 12.24
CA PRO A 133 -47.92 27.92 13.02
C PRO A 133 -49.40 28.09 12.67
N CYS A 134 -50.13 26.98 12.63
CA CYS A 134 -51.58 26.98 12.50
C CYS A 134 -52.22 27.64 13.73
N VAL A 135 -53.18 28.54 13.53
CA VAL A 135 -53.92 29.19 14.62
C VAL A 135 -55.29 28.50 14.80
N CYS A 136 -55.26 27.27 15.28
CA CYS A 136 -56.45 26.41 15.44
C CYS A 136 -56.75 26.18 16.94
N GLN A 137 -57.25 27.21 17.62
CA GLN A 137 -57.40 27.22 19.09
C GLN A 137 -58.75 26.69 19.59
N THR A 138 -59.53 26.00 18.76
CA THR A 138 -60.89 25.56 19.10
C THR A 138 -60.92 24.07 19.47
N GLU A 139 -61.84 23.65 20.33
CA GLU A 139 -61.99 22.24 20.72
C GLU A 139 -62.52 21.35 19.57
N PHE A 140 -63.01 21.94 18.49
CA PHE A 140 -63.64 21.27 17.34
C PHE A 140 -62.67 21.02 16.19
N THR A 141 -61.51 21.69 16.21
CA THR A 141 -60.40 21.48 15.26
C THR A 141 -59.46 20.40 15.76
N ASP A 142 -58.84 19.64 14.85
CA ASP A 142 -57.87 18.59 15.20
C ASP A 142 -56.45 19.13 15.49
N GLY A 143 -56.27 20.45 15.34
CA GLY A 143 -55.01 21.15 15.57
C GLY A 143 -54.10 21.25 14.35
N THR A 144 -54.52 20.73 13.19
CA THR A 144 -53.80 20.80 11.92
C THR A 144 -54.47 21.76 10.95
N CYS A 145 -53.72 22.25 9.94
CA CYS A 145 -54.26 23.16 8.94
C CYS A 145 -53.72 22.90 7.52
N GLU A 146 -54.41 23.42 6.51
CA GLU A 146 -54.05 23.29 5.11
C GLU A 146 -52.75 24.04 4.78
N ASP A 147 -51.84 23.36 4.08
CA ASP A 147 -50.44 23.75 3.83
C ASP A 147 -50.24 25.14 3.18
N LEU A 148 -51.21 25.70 2.47
CA LEU A 148 -51.07 27.00 1.78
C LEU A 148 -51.98 28.10 2.30
N THR A 149 -53.13 27.74 2.86
CA THR A 149 -54.16 28.70 3.28
C THR A 149 -54.17 28.91 4.80
N GLY A 150 -53.59 27.97 5.56
CA GLY A 150 -53.67 27.98 7.02
C GLY A 150 -55.04 27.60 7.58
N ARG A 151 -55.96 27.10 6.75
CA ARG A 151 -57.33 26.72 7.16
C ARG A 151 -57.32 25.45 8.02
N CYS A 152 -57.94 25.51 9.19
CA CYS A 152 -57.94 24.42 10.16
C CYS A 152 -58.78 23.21 9.70
N TYR A 153 -58.29 22.01 9.99
CA TYR A 153 -59.07 20.78 9.80
C TYR A 153 -59.95 20.50 11.03
N CYS A 154 -61.14 19.98 10.75
CA CYS A 154 -62.13 19.64 11.75
C CYS A 154 -61.90 18.24 12.28
N LYS A 155 -62.14 18.02 13.59
CA LYS A 155 -62.21 16.67 14.15
C LYS A 155 -63.31 15.85 13.43
N PRO A 156 -63.23 14.51 13.40
CA PRO A 156 -64.11 13.66 12.60
C PRO A 156 -65.62 13.89 12.76
N ASN A 157 -66.06 14.41 13.91
CA ASN A 157 -67.48 14.65 14.21
C ASN A 157 -67.96 16.07 13.82
N TYR A 158 -67.09 16.91 13.29
CA TYR A 158 -67.34 18.33 12.99
C TYR A 158 -67.03 18.64 11.53
N THR A 159 -67.71 19.62 10.96
CA THR A 159 -67.56 20.07 9.57
C THR A 159 -67.81 21.58 9.46
N GLY A 160 -67.61 22.14 8.27
CA GLY A 160 -67.69 23.59 8.00
C GLY A 160 -66.31 24.26 7.85
N GLU A 161 -66.29 25.54 7.48
CA GLU A 161 -65.01 26.29 7.32
C GLU A 161 -64.32 26.58 8.65
N ASN A 162 -65.10 26.72 9.72
CA ASN A 162 -64.61 26.98 11.09
C ASN A 162 -64.89 25.82 12.05
N CYS A 163 -65.27 24.64 11.53
CA CYS A 163 -65.62 23.47 12.34
C CYS A 163 -66.76 23.73 13.33
N ASP A 164 -67.72 24.56 12.92
CA ASP A 164 -68.83 25.10 13.72
C ASP A 164 -70.16 24.34 13.48
N SER A 165 -70.10 23.18 12.84
CA SER A 165 -71.25 22.32 12.60
C SER A 165 -70.89 20.84 12.77
N CYS A 166 -71.87 19.98 13.05
CA CYS A 166 -71.60 18.54 13.14
C CYS A 166 -71.46 17.92 11.74
N ALA A 167 -70.51 17.01 11.59
CA ALA A 167 -70.32 16.23 10.38
C ALA A 167 -71.54 15.33 10.10
N GLU A 168 -71.68 14.88 8.84
CA GLU A 168 -72.81 14.06 8.42
C GLU A 168 -72.95 12.80 9.30
N GLY A 169 -74.15 12.59 9.88
CA GLY A 169 -74.42 11.49 10.83
C GLY A 169 -74.28 11.84 12.32
N TYR A 170 -73.79 13.03 12.64
CA TYR A 170 -73.66 13.55 14.01
C TYR A 170 -74.65 14.70 14.27
N ILE A 171 -75.21 14.77 15.47
CA ILE A 171 -76.17 15.81 15.86
C ILE A 171 -75.81 16.48 17.19
N ASN A 172 -76.36 17.68 17.42
CA ASN A 172 -76.22 18.50 18.63
C ASN A 172 -74.80 19.02 18.90
N PHE A 173 -74.42 20.08 18.18
CA PHE A 173 -73.23 20.89 18.47
C PHE A 173 -73.39 21.60 19.83
N PRO A 174 -72.37 21.64 20.71
CA PRO A 174 -70.96 21.30 20.50
C PRO A 174 -70.58 19.83 20.75
N ASP A 175 -71.49 18.96 21.21
CA ASP A 175 -71.14 17.59 21.62
C ASP A 175 -71.05 16.60 20.44
N CYS A 176 -71.75 16.88 19.33
CA CYS A 176 -71.76 16.11 18.07
C CYS A 176 -71.65 14.60 18.27
N TYR A 177 -72.71 13.98 18.78
CA TYR A 177 -72.81 12.53 18.99
C TYR A 177 -73.55 11.82 17.85
N HIS A 178 -73.19 10.56 17.62
CA HIS A 178 -73.75 9.73 16.54
C HIS A 178 -75.12 9.18 16.92
N LEU A 179 -76.10 9.28 16.03
CA LEU A 179 -77.43 8.70 16.24
C LEU A 179 -77.41 7.19 15.91
N ALA A 180 -77.20 6.35 16.93
CA ALA A 180 -77.51 4.92 16.86
C ALA A 180 -78.70 4.60 17.76
N THR A 181 -79.89 4.80 17.19
CA THR A 181 -81.15 4.06 17.40
C THR A 181 -81.27 3.13 18.62
N TYR A 182 -81.99 3.61 19.65
CA TYR A 182 -82.87 2.77 20.45
C TYR A 182 -84.32 3.08 20.09
N LEU A 183 -84.93 2.26 19.23
CA LEU A 183 -86.33 1.81 19.36
C LEU A 183 -86.68 0.70 18.36
N ASN A 184 -86.95 -0.45 18.96
CA ASN A 184 -87.42 -1.75 18.51
C ASN A 184 -88.40 -1.84 17.30
N ASN A 185 -88.06 -2.80 16.43
CA ASN A 185 -88.88 -3.82 15.74
C ASN A 185 -90.10 -3.44 14.89
N THR A 186 -89.92 -3.52 13.57
CA THR A 186 -90.57 -4.53 12.69
C THR A 186 -89.92 -4.57 11.30
N ASN A 187 -89.42 -5.75 10.91
CA ASN A 187 -89.14 -6.27 9.56
C ASN A 187 -89.05 -5.29 8.36
N ARG A 188 -87.81 -4.92 7.99
CA ARG A 188 -87.17 -5.13 6.66
C ARG A 188 -85.95 -4.21 6.56
N GLU A 189 -84.76 -4.75 6.80
CA GLU A 189 -83.50 -4.07 6.47
C GLU A 189 -83.31 -4.07 4.95
N VAL A 190 -83.73 -2.96 4.33
CA VAL A 190 -83.21 -2.57 3.03
C VAL A 190 -81.88 -1.89 3.30
N LYS A 191 -80.79 -2.59 2.97
CA LYS A 191 -79.42 -2.06 3.07
C LYS A 191 -79.16 -1.04 1.93
N PRO A 192 -78.53 0.12 2.20
CA PRO A 192 -78.10 1.06 1.17
C PRO A 192 -76.99 0.45 0.30
N ALA A 193 -76.99 0.79 -1.00
CA ALA A 193 -75.93 0.42 -1.93
C ALA A 193 -74.59 1.08 -1.52
N GLY A 194 -73.59 0.27 -1.19
CA GLY A 194 -72.26 0.73 -0.77
C GLY A 194 -71.61 -0.13 0.33
N GLU A 195 -72.34 -1.04 0.96
CA GLU A 195 -71.76 -2.01 1.88
C GLU A 195 -70.94 -3.03 1.08
N ILE A 196 -69.62 -2.91 1.11
CA ILE A 196 -68.73 -4.02 0.73
C ILE A 196 -69.13 -5.18 1.61
N ILE A 197 -69.75 -6.22 1.03
CA ILE A 197 -69.96 -7.49 1.72
C ILE A 197 -68.56 -7.94 2.11
N ASN A 198 -68.22 -7.85 3.41
CA ASN A 198 -66.97 -8.40 3.89
C ASN A 198 -67.11 -9.92 3.74
N CYS A 199 -66.54 -10.47 2.68
CA CYS A 199 -66.52 -11.90 2.44
C CYS A 199 -65.65 -12.51 3.54
N GLU A 200 -66.30 -13.07 4.56
CA GLU A 200 -65.61 -13.79 5.63
C GLU A 200 -65.08 -15.13 5.11
N CYS A 201 -65.73 -15.75 4.12
CA CYS A 201 -65.24 -16.98 3.51
C CYS A 201 -64.45 -16.72 2.22
N SER A 202 -63.32 -17.40 2.04
CA SER A 202 -62.56 -17.40 0.78
C SER A 202 -63.40 -18.02 -0.33
N ALA A 203 -63.72 -17.24 -1.36
CA ALA A 203 -64.49 -17.71 -2.52
C ALA A 203 -63.75 -18.82 -3.30
N ALA A 204 -62.41 -18.84 -3.27
CA ALA A 204 -61.61 -19.87 -3.92
C ALA A 204 -61.69 -21.21 -3.17
N GLY A 205 -61.67 -21.18 -1.83
CA GLY A 205 -61.62 -22.36 -0.97
C GLY A 205 -62.96 -22.91 -0.49
N THR A 206 -64.06 -22.15 -0.61
CA THR A 206 -65.40 -22.56 -0.14
C THR A 206 -66.18 -23.30 -1.23
N GLU A 207 -66.87 -24.40 -0.88
CA GLU A 207 -67.74 -25.11 -1.81
C GLU A 207 -68.82 -24.19 -2.39
N GLY A 208 -69.04 -24.27 -3.71
CA GLY A 208 -69.97 -23.37 -4.41
C GLY A 208 -69.55 -21.90 -4.48
N ASN A 209 -68.33 -21.55 -4.06
CA ASN A 209 -67.79 -20.17 -4.00
C ASN A 209 -68.64 -19.24 -3.10
N SER A 210 -69.31 -19.79 -2.07
CA SER A 210 -70.09 -19.01 -1.11
C SER A 210 -69.19 -18.13 -0.26
N CYS A 211 -69.56 -16.85 -0.07
CA CYS A 211 -68.81 -15.90 0.74
C CYS A 211 -69.29 -15.79 2.20
N ARG A 212 -70.30 -16.58 2.58
CA ARG A 212 -70.92 -16.56 3.93
C ARG A 212 -70.75 -17.91 4.64
N PRO A 213 -70.48 -17.90 5.96
CA PRO A 213 -70.39 -19.12 6.76
C PRO A 213 -71.77 -19.80 6.87
N ASP A 214 -71.75 -21.11 7.10
CA ASP A 214 -72.97 -21.90 7.27
C ASP A 214 -73.78 -21.44 8.50
N LEU A 215 -75.11 -21.38 8.37
CA LEU A 215 -75.99 -20.84 9.41
C LEU A 215 -76.05 -21.69 10.68
N HIS A 216 -75.70 -22.99 10.59
CA HIS A 216 -75.76 -23.94 11.69
C HIS A 216 -74.42 -24.06 12.42
N THR A 217 -73.31 -24.10 11.69
CA THR A 217 -71.97 -24.28 12.29
C THR A 217 -71.22 -22.97 12.50
N ARG A 218 -71.66 -21.87 11.87
CA ARG A 218 -70.97 -20.56 11.83
C ARG A 218 -69.56 -20.63 11.24
N THR A 219 -69.27 -21.65 10.43
CA THR A 219 -67.97 -21.84 9.75
C THR A 219 -68.18 -22.05 8.25
N CYS A 220 -67.18 -21.75 7.43
CA CYS A 220 -67.24 -21.92 5.98
C CYS A 220 -67.06 -23.40 5.60
N ILE A 221 -67.79 -23.88 4.57
CA ILE A 221 -67.67 -25.27 4.09
C ILE A 221 -66.56 -25.34 3.03
N CYS A 222 -65.43 -25.94 3.38
CA CYS A 222 -64.24 -25.92 2.53
C CYS A 222 -64.24 -27.03 1.47
N LYS A 223 -63.74 -26.69 0.26
CA LYS A 223 -63.41 -27.65 -0.79
C LYS A 223 -62.32 -28.62 -0.32
N PRO A 224 -62.23 -29.83 -0.90
CA PRO A 224 -61.13 -30.75 -0.63
C PRO A 224 -59.76 -30.08 -0.82
N GLY A 225 -58.90 -30.17 0.20
CA GLY A 225 -57.58 -29.52 0.19
C GLY A 225 -57.52 -28.13 0.84
N PHE A 226 -58.67 -27.52 1.18
CA PHE A 226 -58.76 -26.26 1.95
C PHE A 226 -59.20 -26.52 3.40
N THR A 227 -58.80 -25.66 4.32
CA THR A 227 -59.06 -25.77 5.77
C THR A 227 -59.14 -24.39 6.44
N GLY A 228 -59.44 -24.37 7.75
CA GLY A 228 -59.66 -23.15 8.53
C GLY A 228 -61.11 -22.68 8.51
N ASP A 229 -61.49 -21.85 9.50
CA ASP A 229 -62.88 -21.38 9.69
C ASP A 229 -63.41 -20.57 8.51
N HIS A 230 -62.49 -20.00 7.72
CA HIS A 230 -62.74 -19.16 6.55
C HIS A 230 -62.34 -19.80 5.20
N CYS A 231 -61.88 -21.06 5.20
CA CYS A 231 -61.39 -21.78 4.02
C CYS A 231 -60.31 -21.03 3.21
N ASP A 232 -59.52 -20.21 3.90
CA ASP A 232 -58.43 -19.39 3.34
C ASP A 232 -57.06 -20.08 3.40
N SER A 233 -56.99 -21.22 4.09
CA SER A 233 -55.76 -21.97 4.34
C SER A 233 -55.79 -23.32 3.64
N CYS A 234 -54.62 -23.86 3.30
CA CYS A 234 -54.53 -25.20 2.72
C CYS A 234 -54.46 -26.28 3.81
N ALA A 235 -55.19 -27.38 3.60
CA ALA A 235 -55.10 -28.55 4.44
C ALA A 235 -53.67 -29.16 4.38
N PRO A 236 -53.21 -29.85 5.43
CA PRO A 236 -51.89 -30.48 5.43
C PRO A 236 -51.63 -31.33 4.18
N GLY A 237 -50.47 -31.14 3.53
CA GLY A 237 -50.13 -31.80 2.28
C GLY A 237 -50.60 -31.07 1.01
N HIS A 238 -51.02 -29.81 1.12
CA HIS A 238 -51.41 -28.95 -0.01
C HIS A 238 -50.77 -27.55 0.13
N TYR A 239 -50.52 -26.85 -0.99
CA TYR A 239 -49.84 -25.55 -1.01
C TYR A 239 -50.33 -24.60 -2.12
N GLY A 240 -50.00 -23.31 -1.96
CA GLY A 240 -50.28 -22.25 -2.92
C GLY A 240 -51.72 -21.74 -2.88
N LEU A 241 -52.02 -20.71 -3.67
CA LEU A 241 -53.32 -20.00 -3.67
C LEU A 241 -54.53 -20.88 -4.01
N ASN A 242 -54.30 -22.03 -4.66
CA ASN A 242 -55.34 -22.99 -5.05
C ASN A 242 -55.22 -24.33 -4.31
N CYS A 243 -54.38 -24.42 -3.27
CA CYS A 243 -54.14 -25.62 -2.48
C CYS A 243 -53.90 -26.88 -3.32
N GLN A 244 -52.86 -26.84 -4.16
CA GLN A 244 -52.41 -27.99 -4.95
C GLN A 244 -51.73 -29.03 -4.06
N THR A 245 -51.87 -30.32 -4.37
CA THR A 245 -51.26 -31.39 -3.59
C THR A 245 -49.72 -31.32 -3.60
N CYS A 246 -49.10 -31.49 -2.44
CA CYS A 246 -47.64 -31.60 -2.31
C CYS A 246 -47.16 -32.86 -3.04
N GLN A 247 -46.25 -32.70 -4.01
CA GLN A 247 -45.62 -33.81 -4.73
C GLN A 247 -44.30 -34.23 -4.06
N CYS A 248 -44.34 -34.43 -2.73
CA CYS A 248 -43.16 -34.73 -1.93
C CYS A 248 -43.01 -36.24 -1.71
N SER A 249 -42.36 -36.90 -2.66
CA SER A 249 -42.07 -38.33 -2.59
C SER A 249 -40.57 -38.57 -2.55
N GLY A 250 -40.08 -39.18 -1.47
CA GLY A 250 -38.67 -39.55 -1.38
C GLY A 250 -38.21 -39.83 0.05
N PRO A 251 -37.05 -40.49 0.20
CA PRO A 251 -36.47 -40.84 1.51
C PRO A 251 -36.08 -39.61 2.35
N GLY A 252 -35.77 -38.48 1.70
CA GLY A 252 -35.44 -37.22 2.36
C GLY A 252 -36.63 -36.37 2.78
N CYS A 253 -37.86 -36.70 2.36
CA CYS A 253 -39.06 -35.93 2.67
C CYS A 253 -39.63 -36.30 4.05
N GLN A 254 -40.13 -35.31 4.78
CA GLN A 254 -40.84 -35.50 6.05
C GLN A 254 -42.35 -35.62 5.78
N ASP A 255 -42.86 -36.86 5.86
CA ASP A 255 -44.28 -37.23 5.79
C ASP A 255 -45.08 -36.62 4.61
N GLY A 256 -44.43 -36.41 3.47
CA GLY A 256 -45.07 -35.88 2.26
C GLY A 256 -45.56 -34.43 2.37
N ARG A 257 -45.11 -33.69 3.40
CA ARG A 257 -45.50 -32.30 3.65
C ARG A 257 -44.61 -31.33 2.88
N CYS A 258 -45.19 -30.21 2.46
CA CYS A 258 -44.50 -29.11 1.85
C CYS A 258 -44.90 -27.78 2.50
N ASP A 259 -44.09 -26.75 2.28
CA ASP A 259 -44.36 -25.38 2.67
C ASP A 259 -45.66 -24.87 2.00
N LEU A 260 -46.53 -24.25 2.82
CA LEU A 260 -47.91 -23.90 2.43
C LEU A 260 -47.97 -22.83 1.33
N LEU A 261 -46.91 -22.04 1.14
CA LEU A 261 -46.87 -20.97 0.14
C LEU A 261 -46.08 -21.37 -1.11
N THR A 262 -44.91 -21.97 -0.91
CA THR A 262 -43.93 -22.22 -1.98
C THR A 262 -43.99 -23.62 -2.57
N GLY A 263 -44.56 -24.59 -1.85
CA GLY A 263 -44.60 -25.99 -2.28
C GLY A 263 -43.30 -26.76 -2.11
N GLN A 264 -42.29 -26.15 -1.51
CA GLN A 264 -41.02 -26.81 -1.20
C GLN A 264 -41.23 -27.89 -0.14
N CYS A 265 -40.74 -29.10 -0.39
CA CYS A 265 -40.85 -30.22 0.53
C CYS A 265 -40.09 -29.96 1.82
N LEU A 266 -40.67 -30.38 2.95
CA LEU A 266 -40.00 -30.30 4.24
C LEU A 266 -38.98 -31.43 4.35
N CYS A 267 -37.69 -31.09 4.39
CA CYS A 267 -36.61 -32.07 4.37
C CYS A 267 -36.22 -32.57 5.76
N ARG A 268 -35.91 -33.87 5.86
CA ARG A 268 -35.31 -34.48 7.06
C ARG A 268 -33.89 -33.95 7.25
N GLN A 269 -33.40 -34.01 8.49
CA GLN A 269 -32.02 -33.62 8.80
C GLN A 269 -31.03 -34.39 7.92
N GLY A 270 -30.12 -33.67 7.26
CA GLY A 270 -29.17 -34.25 6.30
C GLY A 270 -29.58 -34.14 4.83
N PHE A 271 -30.81 -33.70 4.53
CA PHE A 271 -31.36 -33.57 3.17
C PHE A 271 -31.75 -32.13 2.84
N GLN A 272 -31.63 -31.75 1.56
CA GLN A 272 -31.94 -30.43 1.02
C GLN A 272 -32.44 -30.53 -0.43
N GLY A 273 -32.88 -29.41 -0.98
CA GLY A 273 -33.44 -29.31 -2.33
C GLY A 273 -34.96 -29.13 -2.28
N TYR A 274 -35.55 -28.76 -3.40
CA TYR A 274 -36.99 -28.50 -3.50
C TYR A 274 -37.82 -29.75 -3.15
N SER A 275 -37.33 -30.92 -3.51
CA SER A 275 -37.92 -32.25 -3.27
C SER A 275 -37.12 -33.11 -2.29
N CYS A 276 -36.17 -32.52 -1.55
CA CYS A 276 -35.29 -33.23 -0.60
C CYS A 276 -34.50 -34.40 -1.23
N ASP A 277 -34.07 -34.22 -2.47
CA ASP A 277 -33.39 -35.21 -3.32
C ASP A 277 -31.86 -35.12 -3.25
N ARG A 278 -31.32 -34.20 -2.44
CA ARG A 278 -29.89 -33.98 -2.28
C ARG A 278 -29.50 -33.99 -0.81
N CYS A 279 -28.24 -34.35 -0.51
CA CYS A 279 -27.72 -34.22 0.84
C CYS A 279 -27.33 -32.76 1.13
N THR A 280 -27.57 -32.30 2.37
CA THR A 280 -27.04 -31.01 2.86
C THR A 280 -25.52 -31.03 2.91
N PRO A 281 -24.84 -29.87 2.84
CA PRO A 281 -23.39 -29.78 3.06
C PRO A 281 -22.97 -30.51 4.35
N GLY A 282 -21.88 -31.28 4.28
CA GLY A 282 -21.42 -32.14 5.38
C GLY A 282 -22.04 -33.55 5.43
N TYR A 283 -23.00 -33.85 4.55
CA TYR A 283 -23.60 -35.17 4.39
C TYR A 283 -23.38 -35.70 2.97
N PHE A 284 -23.21 -37.02 2.82
CA PHE A 284 -22.92 -37.67 1.54
C PHE A 284 -23.76 -38.94 1.33
N ASN A 285 -23.78 -39.48 0.11
CA ASN A 285 -24.41 -40.76 -0.24
C ASN A 285 -25.96 -40.78 -0.14
N TYR A 286 -26.65 -40.02 -1.01
CA TYR A 286 -28.10 -40.14 -1.20
C TYR A 286 -28.45 -41.54 -1.73
N PRO A 287 -29.51 -42.23 -1.24
CA PRO A 287 -30.62 -41.74 -0.44
C PRO A 287 -30.45 -41.75 1.08
N LEU A 288 -29.28 -42.13 1.59
CA LEU A 288 -29.06 -42.31 3.03
C LEU A 288 -28.54 -41.04 3.72
N CYS A 289 -27.84 -40.17 2.99
CA CYS A 289 -27.25 -38.92 3.47
C CYS A 289 -26.58 -39.08 4.85
N GLN A 290 -25.42 -39.73 4.88
CA GLN A 290 -24.63 -40.00 6.08
C GLN A 290 -23.71 -38.82 6.41
N LEU A 291 -23.44 -38.56 7.68
CA LEU A 291 -22.54 -37.48 8.11
C LEU A 291 -21.07 -37.85 7.81
N CYS A 292 -20.32 -36.95 7.18
CA CYS A 292 -18.93 -37.20 6.78
C CYS A 292 -17.93 -37.19 7.94
N GLY A 293 -18.22 -36.48 9.03
CA GLY A 293 -17.34 -36.41 10.21
C GLY A 293 -16.04 -35.62 9.98
N CYS A 294 -16.07 -34.61 9.11
CA CYS A 294 -14.95 -33.72 8.82
C CYS A 294 -14.72 -32.70 9.94
N SER A 295 -13.48 -32.22 10.11
CA SER A 295 -13.14 -31.17 11.07
C SER A 295 -13.84 -29.85 10.72
N SER A 296 -14.59 -29.28 11.67
CA SER A 296 -15.25 -27.98 11.48
C SER A 296 -14.27 -26.82 11.30
N VAL A 297 -12.99 -27.01 11.66
CA VAL A 297 -11.93 -26.01 11.52
C VAL A 297 -11.30 -26.09 10.13
N GLY A 298 -10.87 -27.30 9.73
CA GLY A 298 -10.03 -27.49 8.55
C GLY A 298 -10.79 -27.74 7.25
N THR A 299 -12.11 -27.93 7.31
CA THR A 299 -12.94 -28.26 6.15
C THR A 299 -13.61 -27.02 5.54
N LEU A 300 -13.81 -27.05 4.22
CA LEU A 300 -14.54 -26.02 3.48
C LEU A 300 -16.05 -26.06 3.80
N PRO A 301 -16.81 -24.97 3.56
CA PRO A 301 -18.24 -24.91 3.86
C PRO A 301 -19.10 -26.00 3.20
N GLU A 302 -18.65 -26.55 2.07
CA GLU A 302 -19.27 -27.66 1.35
C GLU A 302 -19.20 -29.00 2.12
N GLY A 303 -18.24 -29.11 3.05
CA GLY A 303 -18.01 -30.29 3.88
C GLY A 303 -17.24 -31.39 3.14
N CYS A 304 -17.93 -32.20 2.35
CA CYS A 304 -17.39 -33.40 1.75
C CYS A 304 -17.98 -33.65 0.36
N ASP A 305 -17.25 -34.41 -0.45
CA ASP A 305 -17.73 -34.84 -1.76
C ASP A 305 -18.78 -35.96 -1.67
N VAL A 306 -19.32 -36.36 -2.83
CA VAL A 306 -20.31 -37.44 -2.94
C VAL A 306 -19.81 -38.80 -2.46
N SER A 307 -18.49 -38.98 -2.34
CA SER A 307 -17.84 -40.20 -1.86
C SER A 307 -17.52 -40.15 -0.36
N GLY A 308 -17.81 -39.03 0.32
CA GLY A 308 -17.55 -38.83 1.74
C GLY A 308 -16.12 -38.34 2.05
N ARG A 309 -15.36 -37.89 1.05
CA ARG A 309 -14.03 -37.31 1.26
C ARG A 309 -14.16 -35.85 1.70
N CYS A 310 -13.53 -35.50 2.81
CA CYS A 310 -13.52 -34.14 3.33
C CYS A 310 -12.74 -33.20 2.43
N LEU A 311 -13.34 -32.04 2.12
CA LEU A 311 -12.75 -31.01 1.29
C LEU A 311 -11.96 -30.05 2.19
N CYS A 312 -10.65 -30.24 2.28
CA CYS A 312 -9.81 -29.45 3.19
C CYS A 312 -9.50 -28.06 2.63
N ARG A 313 -9.47 -27.07 3.53
CA ARG A 313 -8.91 -25.75 3.25
C ARG A 313 -7.42 -25.87 2.89
N PRO A 314 -6.86 -24.92 2.12
CA PRO A 314 -5.49 -25.01 1.61
C PRO A 314 -4.43 -25.32 2.67
N GLU A 315 -4.58 -24.79 3.88
CA GLU A 315 -3.66 -24.90 5.01
C GLU A 315 -3.81 -26.19 5.83
N PHE A 316 -4.83 -27.01 5.57
CA PHE A 316 -5.10 -28.27 6.26
C PHE A 316 -4.92 -29.48 5.34
N GLN A 317 -4.67 -30.64 5.95
CA GLN A 317 -4.56 -31.95 5.32
C GLN A 317 -5.08 -33.06 6.26
N GLY A 318 -5.09 -34.29 5.75
CA GLY A 318 -5.59 -35.46 6.48
C GLY A 318 -6.98 -35.90 5.99
N PRO A 319 -7.40 -37.14 6.28
CA PRO A 319 -8.67 -37.70 5.81
C PRO A 319 -9.90 -36.92 6.31
N ARG A 320 -9.78 -36.20 7.44
CA ARG A 320 -10.83 -35.36 8.02
C ARG A 320 -10.41 -33.90 8.17
N CYS A 321 -9.33 -33.48 7.49
CA CYS A 321 -8.76 -32.12 7.61
C CYS A 321 -8.35 -31.76 9.05
N GLU A 322 -7.86 -32.73 9.79
CA GLU A 322 -7.53 -32.63 11.21
C GLU A 322 -6.04 -32.30 11.48
N GLN A 323 -5.26 -32.06 10.43
CA GLN A 323 -3.83 -31.79 10.51
C GLN A 323 -3.47 -30.57 9.67
N CYS A 324 -2.43 -29.84 10.06
CA CYS A 324 -1.87 -28.81 9.21
C CYS A 324 -1.13 -29.42 8.03
N ARG A 325 -1.23 -28.79 6.86
CA ARG A 325 -0.48 -29.19 5.66
C ARG A 325 1.02 -29.04 5.91
N SER A 326 1.85 -29.89 5.28
CA SER A 326 3.31 -29.71 5.28
C SER A 326 3.69 -28.28 4.90
N GLY A 327 4.50 -27.61 5.73
CA GLY A 327 4.79 -26.17 5.63
C GLY A 327 3.89 -25.29 6.52
N PHE A 328 2.98 -25.88 7.29
CA PHE A 328 2.18 -25.23 8.32
C PHE A 328 2.24 -26.00 9.66
N HIS A 329 2.08 -25.31 10.79
CA HIS A 329 2.13 -25.88 12.14
C HIS A 329 1.04 -25.31 13.07
N SER A 330 0.90 -25.87 14.29
CA SER A 330 -0.03 -25.40 15.34
C SER A 330 -1.55 -25.58 15.09
N TYR A 331 -2.01 -26.80 14.75
CA TYR A 331 -3.46 -27.10 14.72
C TYR A 331 -4.13 -26.76 16.08
N PRO A 332 -5.30 -26.11 16.12
CA PRO A 332 -6.24 -25.83 15.02
C PRO A 332 -5.93 -24.58 14.17
N ASN A 333 -4.99 -23.72 14.59
CA ASN A 333 -4.65 -22.48 13.90
C ASN A 333 -3.38 -22.68 13.07
N CYS A 334 -3.52 -23.27 11.88
CA CYS A 334 -2.38 -23.60 11.03
C CYS A 334 -1.64 -22.34 10.56
N GLN A 335 -0.44 -22.11 11.10
CA GLN A 335 0.46 -21.02 10.77
C GLN A 335 1.55 -21.51 9.82
N VAL A 336 1.93 -20.70 8.84
CA VAL A 336 3.00 -21.05 7.90
C VAL A 336 4.35 -21.17 8.63
N CYS A 337 5.15 -22.18 8.28
CA CYS A 337 6.52 -22.31 8.76
C CYS A 337 7.36 -21.13 8.25
N THR A 338 8.01 -20.40 9.15
CA THR A 338 8.89 -19.26 8.82
C THR A 338 10.36 -19.67 8.85
N CYS A 339 10.78 -20.57 7.96
CA CYS A 339 12.18 -20.99 7.85
C CYS A 339 12.97 -20.10 6.88
N ASP A 340 14.18 -19.66 7.22
CA ASP A 340 15.05 -18.96 6.25
C ASP A 340 15.57 -19.96 5.20
N PRO A 341 15.21 -19.79 3.91
CA PRO A 341 15.48 -20.77 2.86
C PRO A 341 16.97 -20.96 2.56
N ARG A 342 17.84 -20.06 3.04
CA ARG A 342 19.29 -20.15 2.85
C ARG A 342 19.96 -20.99 3.94
N THR A 343 19.41 -20.96 5.14
CA THR A 343 20.03 -21.53 6.36
C THR A 343 19.26 -22.75 6.88
N SER A 344 18.04 -23.00 6.41
CA SER A 344 17.32 -24.26 6.63
C SER A 344 17.63 -25.31 5.56
N LEU A 345 17.42 -26.58 5.90
CA LEU A 345 17.53 -27.72 4.97
C LEU A 345 16.35 -27.75 4.00
N ASP A 346 15.16 -27.46 4.51
CA ASP A 346 13.89 -27.42 3.78
C ASP A 346 12.95 -26.36 4.37
N SER A 347 11.76 -26.21 3.79
CA SER A 347 10.71 -25.30 4.25
C SER A 347 9.71 -25.96 5.21
N SER A 348 9.99 -27.19 5.65
CA SER A 348 9.16 -27.88 6.63
C SER A 348 9.61 -27.57 8.05
N CYS A 349 8.65 -27.54 8.97
CA CYS A 349 8.90 -27.35 10.38
C CYS A 349 8.16 -28.40 11.20
N SER A 350 8.60 -28.62 12.44
CA SER A 350 7.94 -29.51 13.38
C SER A 350 6.53 -29.02 13.73
N VAL A 351 5.74 -29.85 14.42
CA VAL A 351 4.41 -29.46 14.93
C VAL A 351 4.44 -28.22 15.84
N SER A 352 5.61 -27.92 16.41
CA SER A 352 5.89 -26.77 17.27
C SER A 352 6.44 -25.55 16.52
N GLY A 353 6.58 -25.62 15.19
CA GLY A 353 7.12 -24.52 14.38
C GLY A 353 8.64 -24.44 14.33
N HIS A 354 9.37 -25.50 14.69
CA HIS A 354 10.84 -25.51 14.66
C HIS A 354 11.36 -26.02 13.31
N CYS A 355 12.15 -25.21 12.61
CA CYS A 355 12.73 -25.53 11.31
C CYS A 355 13.97 -26.42 11.44
N HIS A 356 14.28 -27.18 10.37
CA HIS A 356 15.49 -28.00 10.31
C HIS A 356 16.69 -27.16 9.84
N CYS A 357 17.56 -26.74 10.77
CA CYS A 357 18.68 -25.85 10.45
C CYS A 357 19.90 -26.57 9.88
N ARG A 358 20.61 -25.90 8.97
CA ARG A 358 21.93 -26.33 8.47
C ARG A 358 22.98 -26.23 9.58
N PRO A 359 24.12 -26.95 9.47
CA PRO A 359 25.22 -26.85 10.42
C PRO A 359 25.65 -25.39 10.63
N ASN A 360 25.96 -25.03 11.88
CA ASN A 360 26.37 -23.69 12.34
C ASN A 360 25.23 -22.65 12.46
N TYR A 361 23.98 -23.02 12.18
CA TYR A 361 22.80 -22.18 12.36
C TYR A 361 21.87 -22.74 13.44
N SER A 362 21.13 -21.87 14.10
CA SER A 362 20.17 -22.20 15.16
C SER A 362 19.00 -21.21 15.19
N GLY A 363 18.05 -21.40 16.11
CA GLY A 363 16.81 -20.64 16.18
C GLY A 363 15.62 -21.40 15.56
N THR A 364 14.39 -21.03 15.94
CA THR A 364 13.16 -21.66 15.43
C THR A 364 13.01 -21.50 13.92
N ALA A 365 13.50 -20.38 13.38
CA ALA A 365 13.51 -20.03 11.96
C ALA A 365 14.87 -20.27 11.26
N CYS A 366 15.87 -20.79 11.97
CA CYS A 366 17.27 -20.90 11.51
C CYS A 366 17.92 -19.54 11.18
N ASP A 367 17.49 -18.50 11.88
CA ASP A 367 17.85 -17.09 11.69
C ASP A 367 18.99 -16.62 12.59
N GLN A 368 19.59 -17.53 13.36
CA GLN A 368 20.65 -17.23 14.32
C GLN A 368 21.86 -18.12 14.09
N CYS A 369 23.04 -17.66 14.51
CA CYS A 369 24.21 -18.52 14.53
C CYS A 369 24.11 -19.52 15.69
N ALA A 370 24.55 -20.75 15.46
CA ALA A 370 24.69 -21.73 16.53
C ALA A 370 25.71 -21.24 17.59
N PRO A 371 25.61 -21.68 18.85
CA PRO A 371 26.60 -21.33 19.87
C PRO A 371 28.03 -21.61 19.41
N GLY A 372 28.93 -20.62 19.57
CA GLY A 372 30.31 -20.68 19.08
C GLY A 372 30.51 -20.13 17.66
N PHE A 373 29.48 -19.55 17.05
CA PHE A 373 29.55 -18.87 15.75
C PHE A 373 28.95 -17.45 15.84
N TYR A 374 29.38 -16.53 14.97
CA TYR A 374 28.92 -15.14 14.93
C TYR A 374 28.78 -14.62 13.49
N GLY A 375 28.09 -13.48 13.33
CA GLY A 375 28.05 -12.75 12.05
C GLY A 375 27.01 -13.25 11.05
N PHE A 376 25.76 -13.49 11.49
CA PHE A 376 24.65 -13.82 10.59
C PHE A 376 24.54 -12.79 9.44
N PRO A 377 24.34 -13.20 8.17
CA PRO A 377 23.94 -14.54 7.70
C PRO A 377 25.08 -15.51 7.40
N SER A 378 26.35 -15.11 7.54
CA SER A 378 27.51 -15.98 7.30
C SER A 378 28.16 -16.34 8.63
N CYS A 379 27.53 -17.27 9.34
CA CYS A 379 27.94 -17.70 10.67
C CYS A 379 29.36 -18.28 10.67
N THR A 380 30.31 -17.49 11.16
CA THR A 380 31.73 -17.82 11.24
C THR A 380 32.11 -18.27 12.65
N PRO A 381 32.97 -19.28 12.80
CA PRO A 381 33.34 -19.78 14.11
C PRO A 381 34.10 -18.73 14.92
N CYS A 382 33.77 -18.62 16.21
CA CYS A 382 34.51 -17.81 17.17
C CYS A 382 35.96 -18.29 17.26
N GLN A 383 36.91 -17.35 17.25
CA GLN A 383 38.35 -17.64 17.36
C GLN A 383 38.93 -16.97 18.61
N CYS A 384 38.31 -17.22 19.77
CA CYS A 384 38.78 -16.68 21.04
C CYS A 384 40.08 -17.38 21.48
N SER A 385 41.09 -16.61 21.91
CA SER A 385 42.32 -17.14 22.49
C SER A 385 42.02 -17.89 23.79
N ALA A 386 42.51 -19.12 23.92
CA ALA A 386 42.31 -19.93 25.12
C ALA A 386 43.01 -19.32 26.35
N GLU A 387 44.07 -18.55 26.14
CA GLU A 387 44.90 -17.92 27.18
C GLU A 387 44.42 -16.53 27.58
N GLY A 388 43.83 -15.77 26.64
CA GLY A 388 43.43 -14.39 26.86
C GLY A 388 41.92 -14.14 26.98
N SER A 389 41.08 -15.14 26.69
CA SER A 389 39.62 -15.06 26.82
C SER A 389 39.09 -15.91 27.98
N ARG A 390 37.93 -15.53 28.53
CA ARG A 390 37.24 -16.28 29.60
C ARG A 390 36.54 -17.53 29.08
N PHE A 391 36.02 -17.46 27.86
CA PHE A 391 35.22 -18.51 27.22
C PHE A 391 35.56 -18.59 25.73
N THR A 392 35.35 -19.75 25.12
CA THR A 392 35.52 -19.97 23.68
C THR A 392 34.33 -19.46 22.85
N SER A 393 33.23 -19.06 23.50
CA SER A 393 32.11 -18.37 22.88
C SER A 393 32.38 -16.87 22.76
N CYS A 394 31.87 -16.28 21.68
CA CYS A 394 31.95 -14.86 21.40
C CYS A 394 30.56 -14.27 21.22
N ASP A 395 30.46 -12.94 21.25
CA ASP A 395 29.22 -12.23 20.93
C ASP A 395 28.72 -12.60 19.52
N GLN A 396 27.44 -12.94 19.40
CA GLN A 396 26.87 -13.52 18.18
C GLN A 396 26.79 -12.54 17.00
N VAL A 397 26.91 -11.23 17.24
CA VAL A 397 26.86 -10.19 16.21
C VAL A 397 28.25 -9.69 15.86
N SER A 398 29.00 -9.23 16.86
CA SER A 398 30.31 -8.60 16.68
C SER A 398 31.47 -9.59 16.62
N GLY A 399 31.28 -10.82 17.11
CA GLY A 399 32.35 -11.80 17.28
C GLY A 399 33.32 -11.47 18.40
N GLN A 400 33.03 -10.47 19.23
CA GLN A 400 33.89 -10.06 20.33
C GLN A 400 33.93 -11.13 21.43
N CYS A 401 35.12 -11.63 21.72
CA CYS A 401 35.37 -12.54 22.82
C CYS A 401 35.42 -11.78 24.15
N THR A 402 35.06 -12.47 25.25
CA THR A 402 35.14 -11.87 26.60
C THR A 402 36.57 -11.97 27.11
N CYS A 403 37.30 -10.86 27.09
CA CYS A 403 38.73 -10.85 27.43
C CYS A 403 39.01 -10.85 28.93
N LEU A 404 40.17 -11.40 29.31
CA LEU A 404 40.75 -11.29 30.66
C LEU A 404 41.26 -9.85 30.91
N PRO A 405 41.48 -9.45 32.17
CA PRO A 405 41.99 -8.12 32.50
C PRO A 405 43.29 -7.80 31.75
N ASN A 406 43.41 -6.58 31.23
CA ASN A 406 44.54 -6.07 30.45
C ASN A 406 44.78 -6.74 29.08
N VAL A 407 43.87 -7.61 28.63
CA VAL A 407 43.85 -8.22 27.29
C VAL A 407 42.71 -7.63 26.47
N VAL A 408 42.97 -7.28 25.21
CA VAL A 408 42.05 -6.63 24.27
C VAL A 408 42.13 -7.28 22.89
N GLY A 409 41.29 -6.82 21.96
CA GLY A 409 41.15 -7.35 20.61
C GLY A 409 39.94 -8.26 20.49
N GLN A 410 39.47 -8.48 19.26
CA GLN A 410 38.25 -9.27 18.99
C GLN A 410 38.40 -10.73 19.48
N ARG A 411 39.63 -11.25 19.43
CA ARG A 411 40.01 -12.61 19.83
C ARG A 411 40.63 -12.69 21.23
N CYS A 412 40.84 -11.55 21.89
CA CYS A 412 41.55 -11.44 23.16
C CYS A 412 42.98 -11.99 23.11
N ASP A 413 43.75 -11.58 22.10
CA ASP A 413 45.12 -12.04 21.83
C ASP A 413 46.17 -10.92 21.94
N THR A 414 45.75 -9.71 22.31
CA THR A 414 46.62 -8.51 22.34
C THR A 414 46.54 -7.83 23.70
N CYS A 415 47.63 -7.23 24.18
CA CYS A 415 47.60 -6.47 25.43
C CYS A 415 46.96 -5.09 25.26
N SER A 416 46.28 -4.60 26.30
CA SER A 416 45.72 -3.24 26.35
C SER A 416 46.81 -2.17 26.28
N SER A 417 46.49 -0.99 25.76
CA SER A 417 47.45 0.12 25.63
C SER A 417 48.13 0.43 26.98
N GLY A 418 49.47 0.46 26.98
CA GLY A 418 50.27 0.67 28.19
C GLY A 418 50.64 -0.61 28.96
N THR A 419 50.26 -1.79 28.47
CA THR A 419 50.63 -3.09 29.05
C THR A 419 51.29 -4.00 28.02
N TYR A 420 52.30 -4.78 28.41
CA TYR A 420 53.11 -5.59 27.48
C TYR A 420 53.34 -7.02 28.02
N GLY A 421 53.58 -7.99 27.12
CA GLY A 421 53.89 -9.39 27.47
C GLY A 421 52.68 -10.33 27.58
N PHE A 422 51.98 -10.60 26.47
CA PHE A 422 50.88 -11.56 26.41
C PHE A 422 51.36 -12.98 26.83
N PRO A 423 50.61 -13.72 27.67
CA PRO A 423 49.23 -13.46 28.11
C PRO A 423 49.07 -12.62 29.38
N LEU A 424 50.17 -12.19 30.03
CA LEU A 424 50.13 -11.56 31.36
C LEU A 424 49.95 -10.03 31.35
N CYS A 425 50.28 -9.35 30.24
CA CYS A 425 50.02 -7.93 29.96
C CYS A 425 50.23 -7.00 31.17
N GLN A 426 51.49 -6.73 31.51
CA GLN A 426 51.89 -5.95 32.70
C GLN A 426 52.23 -4.48 32.35
N ALA A 427 51.92 -3.55 33.27
CA ALA A 427 51.90 -2.09 33.03
C ALA A 427 53.24 -1.34 33.25
N SER A 428 54.29 -2.03 33.69
CA SER A 428 55.50 -1.39 34.25
C SER A 428 56.77 -1.63 33.44
N THR A 429 56.65 -1.85 32.13
CA THR A 429 57.80 -2.04 31.23
C THR A 429 57.80 -1.01 30.12
N CYS A 430 58.98 -0.43 29.86
CA CYS A 430 59.21 0.45 28.74
C CYS A 430 58.92 -0.28 27.42
N ASN A 431 58.32 0.37 26.43
CA ASN A 431 58.02 -0.27 25.15
C ASN A 431 59.35 -0.70 24.49
N PRO A 432 59.58 -2.00 24.26
CA PRO A 432 60.87 -2.49 23.75
C PRO A 432 61.15 -2.04 22.31
N ALA A 433 60.12 -1.63 21.56
CA ALA A 433 60.29 -1.07 20.22
C ALA A 433 60.79 0.39 20.25
N GLY A 434 60.36 1.18 21.23
CA GLY A 434 60.61 2.63 21.30
C GLY A 434 61.64 3.08 22.32
N SER A 435 62.06 2.21 23.26
CA SER A 435 62.92 2.57 24.38
C SER A 435 64.39 2.19 24.13
N VAL A 436 65.33 3.01 24.62
CA VAL A 436 66.77 2.72 24.55
C VAL A 436 67.12 1.54 25.47
N GLN A 437 66.56 1.55 26.69
CA GLN A 437 66.62 0.48 27.69
C GLN A 437 65.19 0.09 28.13
N ASN A 438 64.98 -1.17 28.50
CA ASN A 438 63.66 -1.67 28.90
C ASN A 438 63.33 -1.41 30.39
N GLU A 439 64.22 -0.70 31.11
CA GLU A 439 64.09 -0.38 32.54
C GLU A 439 63.84 1.12 32.76
N VAL A 440 63.05 1.45 33.79
CA VAL A 440 62.69 2.83 34.15
C VAL A 440 63.82 3.46 34.96
N LEU A 441 64.33 4.63 34.54
CA LEU A 441 65.38 5.32 35.26
C LEU A 441 64.85 5.87 36.62
N PRO A 442 65.45 5.53 37.77
CA PRO A 442 64.88 5.81 39.10
C PRO A 442 64.69 7.29 39.46
N THR A 443 65.34 8.21 38.74
CA THR A 443 65.41 9.63 39.10
C THR A 443 64.40 10.52 38.39
N VAL A 444 63.70 10.03 37.35
CA VAL A 444 62.80 10.85 36.51
C VAL A 444 61.44 10.18 36.26
N GLY A 445 61.30 8.86 36.49
CA GLY A 445 60.01 8.16 36.35
C GLY A 445 59.50 8.02 34.91
N SER A 446 60.39 8.14 33.91
CA SER A 446 60.07 8.00 32.48
C SER A 446 61.13 7.16 31.76
N CYS A 447 60.71 6.42 30.73
CA CYS A 447 61.61 5.65 29.85
C CYS A 447 62.46 6.57 28.96
N GLU A 448 63.70 6.19 28.67
CA GLU A 448 64.55 6.93 27.71
C GLU A 448 64.14 6.54 26.27
N CYS A 449 63.48 7.46 25.57
CA CYS A 449 62.94 7.20 24.24
C CYS A 449 63.99 7.36 23.15
N ARG A 450 63.94 6.45 22.17
CA ARG A 450 64.77 6.53 20.96
C ARG A 450 64.39 7.74 20.10
N PRO A 451 65.26 8.17 19.17
CA PRO A 451 64.95 9.26 18.24
C PRO A 451 63.62 9.03 17.54
N TYR A 452 62.84 10.11 17.35
CA TYR A 452 61.51 10.09 16.71
C TYR A 452 60.42 9.34 17.48
N VAL A 453 60.69 8.91 18.72
CA VAL A 453 59.72 8.32 19.66
C VAL A 453 59.53 9.27 20.86
N GLU A 454 58.31 9.31 21.40
CA GLU A 454 57.96 10.07 22.60
C GLU A 454 56.96 9.29 23.48
N GLY A 455 56.53 9.88 24.59
CA GLY A 455 55.63 9.25 25.57
C GLY A 455 56.36 8.70 26.80
N VAL A 456 55.64 8.58 27.93
CA VAL A 456 56.23 8.16 29.23
C VAL A 456 56.81 6.74 29.15
N ALA A 457 56.17 5.88 28.34
CA ALA A 457 56.59 4.50 28.06
C ALA A 457 57.27 4.33 26.69
N CYS A 458 57.58 5.43 25.99
CA CYS A 458 58.13 5.44 24.63
C CYS A 458 57.30 4.63 23.63
N ASP A 459 55.99 4.85 23.65
CA ASP A 459 54.97 4.04 22.99
C ASP A 459 54.37 4.70 21.73
N ARG A 460 54.82 5.91 21.38
CA ARG A 460 54.30 6.68 20.24
C ARG A 460 55.42 7.35 19.45
N CYS A 461 55.22 7.54 18.16
CA CYS A 461 56.13 8.32 17.34
C CYS A 461 55.88 9.81 17.57
N LYS A 462 56.93 10.63 17.52
CA LYS A 462 56.82 12.09 17.52
C LYS A 462 55.94 12.56 16.34
N PRO A 463 55.31 13.75 16.42
CA PRO A 463 54.61 14.33 15.28
C PRO A 463 55.49 14.31 14.02
N LEU A 464 54.88 14.07 12.85
CA LEU A 464 55.54 13.84 11.55
C LEU A 464 56.18 12.44 11.36
N PHE A 465 56.05 11.53 12.33
CA PHE A 465 56.54 10.16 12.22
C PHE A 465 55.44 9.13 12.55
N TRP A 466 55.54 7.93 11.99
CA TRP A 466 54.56 6.84 12.13
C TRP A 466 55.25 5.46 12.12
N ASN A 467 54.50 4.37 12.31
CA ASN A 467 55.01 2.99 12.26
C ASN A 467 56.09 2.68 13.30
N LEU A 468 55.74 2.73 14.59
CA LEU A 468 56.62 2.29 15.68
C LEU A 468 56.85 0.77 15.58
N SER A 469 57.95 0.36 14.95
CA SER A 469 58.30 -1.03 14.71
C SER A 469 59.72 -1.34 15.20
N PRO A 470 59.96 -2.54 15.78
CA PRO A 470 61.31 -2.98 16.13
C PRO A 470 62.22 -3.22 14.91
N ASP A 471 61.64 -3.40 13.72
CA ASP A 471 62.36 -3.80 12.49
C ASP A 471 62.89 -2.61 11.66
N THR A 472 62.44 -1.39 11.93
CA THR A 472 62.86 -0.20 11.16
C THR A 472 64.09 0.47 11.80
N VAL A 473 65.04 0.92 10.96
CA VAL A 473 66.34 1.49 11.40
C VAL A 473 66.18 2.68 12.35
N TYR A 474 65.12 3.48 12.18
CA TYR A 474 64.81 4.64 13.02
C TYR A 474 63.61 4.42 13.94
N ARG A 475 63.10 3.18 14.05
CA ARG A 475 61.90 2.73 14.79
C ARG A 475 60.58 3.37 14.37
N CYS A 476 60.56 4.65 14.03
CA CYS A 476 59.46 5.34 13.36
C CYS A 476 59.91 5.83 11.98
N SER A 477 59.02 5.71 11.01
CA SER A 477 59.17 6.21 9.64
C SER A 477 58.66 7.65 9.53
N ASN A 478 59.26 8.45 8.65
CA ASN A 478 58.78 9.80 8.37
C ASN A 478 57.43 9.76 7.62
N CYS A 479 56.55 10.74 7.91
CA CYS A 479 55.33 10.97 7.14
C CYS A 479 55.68 11.64 5.80
N GLU A 480 55.41 10.97 4.68
CA GLU A 480 55.68 11.49 3.32
C GLU A 480 54.51 12.34 2.80
N CYS A 481 53.96 13.26 3.61
CA CYS A 481 52.80 14.07 3.23
C CYS A 481 53.22 15.39 2.57
N ASN A 482 52.57 15.74 1.45
CA ASN A 482 52.71 17.05 0.82
C ASN A 482 51.89 18.10 1.61
N VAL A 483 52.60 19.03 2.25
CA VAL A 483 52.02 20.12 3.05
C VAL A 483 51.04 21.01 2.30
N GLU A 484 51.17 21.17 0.97
CA GLU A 484 50.24 22.01 0.19
C GLU A 484 48.83 21.41 0.11
N GLY A 485 48.77 20.07 0.13
CA GLY A 485 47.54 19.30 0.05
C GLY A 485 47.03 18.78 1.38
N THR A 486 47.70 19.04 2.52
CA THR A 486 47.20 18.66 3.85
C THR A 486 46.33 19.75 4.48
N VAL A 487 45.33 19.34 5.27
CA VAL A 487 44.30 20.24 5.84
C VAL A 487 44.90 21.34 6.73
N ALA A 488 46.02 21.05 7.41
CA ALA A 488 46.67 21.96 8.35
C ALA A 488 47.98 22.59 7.83
N GLY A 489 48.40 22.29 6.59
CA GLY A 489 49.71 22.72 6.08
C GLY A 489 50.90 22.04 6.76
N VAL A 490 50.66 20.98 7.54
CA VAL A 490 51.67 20.21 8.27
C VAL A 490 51.66 18.78 7.72
N ALA A 491 52.83 18.15 7.63
CA ALA A 491 53.01 16.79 7.11
C ALA A 491 52.71 15.72 8.19
N GLU A 492 51.65 15.91 8.97
CA GLU A 492 51.24 14.95 9.99
C GLU A 492 50.43 13.81 9.37
N CYS A 493 50.67 12.58 9.85
CA CYS A 493 50.01 11.39 9.37
C CYS A 493 49.59 10.48 10.53
N ALA A 494 48.66 9.57 10.26
CA ALA A 494 48.17 8.63 11.25
C ALA A 494 49.29 7.68 11.74
N GLN A 495 49.42 7.56 13.07
CA GLN A 495 50.51 6.84 13.75
C GLN A 495 50.64 5.35 13.35
N ASN A 496 49.53 4.71 12.97
CA ASN A 496 49.45 3.27 12.69
C ASN A 496 49.69 2.89 11.22
N ASN A 497 49.27 3.72 10.27
CA ASN A 497 49.28 3.37 8.83
C ASN A 497 49.92 4.45 7.93
N GLY A 498 50.36 5.58 8.49
CA GLY A 498 51.06 6.62 7.75
C GLY A 498 50.16 7.46 6.84
N GLN A 499 48.83 7.36 7.02
CA GLN A 499 47.88 8.03 6.15
C GLN A 499 47.84 9.54 6.43
N CYS A 500 48.04 10.33 5.38
CA CYS A 500 48.03 11.79 5.44
C CYS A 500 46.61 12.38 5.47
N TYR A 501 46.43 13.47 6.21
CA TYR A 501 45.15 14.19 6.29
C TYR A 501 45.00 15.18 5.11
N CYS A 502 44.49 14.69 3.97
CA CYS A 502 44.38 15.47 2.74
C CYS A 502 43.17 16.44 2.72
N LYS A 503 43.33 17.57 2.02
CA LYS A 503 42.26 18.52 1.70
C LYS A 503 41.19 17.86 0.81
N PRO A 504 39.93 18.33 0.85
CA PRO A 504 38.79 17.67 0.20
C PRO A 504 38.97 17.28 -1.27
N ASN A 505 39.64 18.10 -2.10
CA ASN A 505 39.80 17.86 -3.54
C ASN A 505 41.16 17.26 -3.93
N VAL A 506 41.88 16.70 -2.96
CA VAL A 506 43.25 16.16 -3.12
C VAL A 506 43.23 14.66 -2.77
N CYS A 507 43.96 13.86 -3.52
CA CYS A 507 44.17 12.41 -3.32
C CYS A 507 45.65 12.05 -3.54
N SER A 508 46.03 10.81 -3.22
CA SER A 508 47.34 10.13 -3.51
C SER A 508 48.04 9.45 -2.33
N GLY A 509 47.39 9.31 -1.16
CA GLY A 509 48.04 8.77 0.05
C GLY A 509 49.05 9.75 0.68
N THR A 510 49.74 10.54 -0.14
CA THR A 510 50.69 11.61 0.22
C THR A 510 50.11 13.03 0.01
N CYS A 511 48.84 13.17 -0.38
CA CYS A 511 48.16 14.46 -0.63
C CYS A 511 48.84 15.34 -1.68
N SER A 512 49.44 14.74 -2.69
CA SER A 512 50.20 15.44 -3.74
C SER A 512 49.46 15.61 -5.05
N VAL A 513 48.35 14.91 -5.27
CA VAL A 513 47.64 14.86 -6.56
C VAL A 513 46.20 15.37 -6.39
N CYS A 514 45.68 16.08 -7.38
CA CYS A 514 44.27 16.46 -7.38
C CYS A 514 43.39 15.24 -7.65
N LYS A 515 42.20 15.19 -7.05
CA LYS A 515 41.20 14.19 -7.42
C LYS A 515 40.82 14.34 -8.89
N ASP A 516 40.45 13.24 -9.53
CA ASP A 516 39.92 13.26 -10.91
C ASP A 516 38.76 14.25 -11.02
N GLY A 517 38.86 15.19 -11.97
CA GLY A 517 37.91 16.30 -12.11
C GLY A 517 38.32 17.60 -11.44
N TYR A 518 39.51 17.63 -10.81
CA TYR A 518 40.09 18.82 -10.19
C TYR A 518 41.54 19.03 -10.67
N PHE A 519 42.00 20.28 -10.65
CA PHE A 519 43.32 20.71 -11.10
C PHE A 519 43.85 21.86 -10.24
N ASN A 520 45.12 22.21 -10.43
CA ASN A 520 45.77 23.38 -9.81
C ASN A 520 45.72 23.34 -8.28
N LEU A 521 46.52 22.45 -7.67
CA LEU A 521 46.72 22.37 -6.23
C LEU A 521 47.32 23.67 -5.69
N GLN A 522 46.63 24.32 -4.75
CA GLN A 522 47.06 25.57 -4.13
C GLN A 522 47.08 25.45 -2.60
N SER A 523 48.20 25.85 -1.99
CA SER A 523 48.38 25.86 -0.54
C SER A 523 47.36 26.75 0.19
N GLY A 524 47.04 27.92 -0.39
CA GLY A 524 46.04 28.85 0.15
C GLY A 524 44.58 28.49 -0.12
N SER A 525 44.30 27.45 -0.92
CA SER A 525 42.94 26.97 -1.15
C SER A 525 42.50 26.04 -0.03
N PHE A 526 41.37 26.35 0.60
CA PHE A 526 40.75 25.50 1.63
C PHE A 526 40.42 24.09 1.09
N PHE A 527 40.04 24.01 -0.19
CA PHE A 527 39.71 22.75 -0.84
C PHE A 527 40.92 22.07 -1.52
N GLY A 528 42.05 22.75 -1.62
CA GLY A 528 43.28 22.28 -2.28
C GLY A 528 43.26 22.50 -3.79
N CYS A 529 42.47 21.71 -4.52
CA CYS A 529 42.36 21.80 -5.98
C CYS A 529 41.03 22.43 -6.44
N GLN A 530 41.05 23.05 -7.62
CA GLN A 530 39.92 23.70 -8.28
C GLN A 530 39.24 22.74 -9.27
N GLY A 531 37.92 22.81 -9.44
CA GLY A 531 37.19 21.93 -10.36
C GLY A 531 37.45 22.27 -11.84
N CYS A 532 37.57 21.25 -12.69
CA CYS A 532 37.86 21.36 -14.12
C CYS A 532 36.75 22.08 -14.94
N GLN A 533 35.50 22.05 -14.48
CA GLN A 533 34.33 22.64 -15.16
C GLN A 533 34.22 22.22 -16.64
N CYS A 534 34.43 20.93 -16.95
CA CYS A 534 34.32 20.41 -18.30
C CYS A 534 32.86 20.28 -18.74
N ASP A 535 32.55 20.75 -19.95
CA ASP A 535 31.22 20.65 -20.55
C ASP A 535 30.84 19.18 -20.76
N ILE A 536 29.68 18.79 -20.24
CA ILE A 536 29.22 17.40 -20.20
C ILE A 536 28.93 16.86 -21.61
N GLY A 537 28.53 17.71 -22.55
CA GLY A 537 28.23 17.32 -23.93
C GLY A 537 29.47 17.34 -24.83
N GLY A 538 30.37 18.30 -24.63
CA GLY A 538 31.50 18.53 -25.54
C GLY A 538 32.85 17.95 -25.12
N SER A 539 33.03 17.58 -23.84
CA SER A 539 34.25 16.96 -23.34
C SER A 539 34.24 15.43 -23.41
N ALA A 540 35.43 14.82 -23.51
CA ALA A 540 35.63 13.38 -23.51
C ALA A 540 35.36 12.74 -22.13
N GLY A 541 35.36 13.55 -21.08
CA GLY A 541 35.15 13.18 -19.69
C GLY A 541 35.38 14.39 -18.77
N GLN A 542 35.11 14.23 -17.48
CA GLN A 542 35.26 15.31 -16.48
C GLN A 542 36.71 15.58 -16.07
N SER A 543 37.66 14.75 -16.50
CA SER A 543 39.08 14.95 -16.22
C SER A 543 39.69 16.03 -17.13
N CYS A 544 40.56 16.83 -16.54
CA CYS A 544 41.30 17.87 -17.23
C CYS A 544 42.79 17.81 -16.87
N GLY A 545 43.61 18.55 -17.61
CA GLY A 545 45.05 18.62 -17.32
C GLY A 545 45.35 19.18 -15.92
N GLU A 546 46.16 18.46 -15.14
CA GLU A 546 46.44 18.71 -13.71
C GLU A 546 46.86 20.15 -13.35
N ARG A 547 47.47 20.88 -14.29
CA ARG A 547 47.92 22.27 -14.08
C ARG A 547 47.13 23.31 -14.86
N THR A 548 46.59 22.94 -16.01
CA THR A 548 46.01 23.90 -16.96
C THR A 548 44.48 23.94 -16.91
N GLY A 549 43.84 22.96 -16.28
CA GLY A 549 42.37 22.88 -16.25
C GLY A 549 41.76 22.53 -17.60
N ARG A 550 42.57 22.23 -18.61
CA ARG A 550 42.10 22.06 -19.98
C ARG A 550 41.46 20.69 -20.14
N CYS A 551 40.18 20.70 -20.47
CA CYS A 551 39.39 19.52 -20.73
C CYS A 551 39.78 18.90 -22.08
N ARG A 552 39.69 17.57 -22.16
CA ARG A 552 39.93 16.86 -23.41
C ARG A 552 38.67 16.94 -24.27
N CYS A 553 38.66 17.78 -25.30
CA CYS A 553 37.47 17.97 -26.13
C CYS A 553 37.24 16.83 -27.13
N ARG A 554 35.97 16.61 -27.46
CA ARG A 554 35.55 15.71 -28.53
C ARG A 554 35.88 16.31 -29.91
N PRO A 555 35.96 15.49 -30.96
CA PRO A 555 36.12 16.00 -32.33
C PRO A 555 35.10 17.09 -32.63
N ASN A 556 35.55 18.16 -33.28
CA ASN A 556 34.74 19.32 -33.69
C ASN A 556 34.19 20.20 -32.54
N VAL A 557 34.69 20.00 -31.32
CA VAL A 557 34.43 20.84 -30.15
C VAL A 557 35.74 21.48 -29.67
N GLU A 558 35.70 22.75 -29.27
CA GLU A 558 36.83 23.53 -28.78
C GLU A 558 36.51 24.37 -27.54
N GLY A 559 37.49 25.12 -27.06
CA GLY A 559 37.46 25.82 -25.77
C GLY A 559 38.21 25.07 -24.65
N SER A 560 38.60 25.77 -23.59
CA SER A 560 39.28 25.15 -22.43
C SER A 560 38.36 24.19 -21.66
N LYS A 561 37.05 24.47 -21.69
CA LYS A 561 35.98 23.66 -21.08
C LYS A 561 35.23 22.78 -22.08
N CYS A 562 35.58 22.83 -23.37
CA CYS A 562 34.91 22.08 -24.45
C CYS A 562 33.42 22.43 -24.64
N ASN A 563 33.06 23.71 -24.53
CA ASN A 563 31.69 24.20 -24.62
C ASN A 563 31.39 24.98 -25.91
N MET A 564 32.30 24.97 -26.89
CA MET A 564 32.15 25.73 -28.14
C MET A 564 32.31 24.79 -29.34
N PRO A 565 31.44 24.84 -30.35
CA PRO A 565 31.71 24.14 -31.60
C PRO A 565 32.86 24.82 -32.35
N ARG A 566 33.61 24.04 -33.12
CA ARG A 566 34.53 24.61 -34.12
C ARG A 566 33.75 25.36 -35.22
N PRO A 567 34.39 26.34 -35.89
CA PRO A 567 33.79 27.00 -37.06
C PRO A 567 33.24 25.98 -38.06
N ASP A 568 32.07 26.28 -38.63
CA ASP A 568 31.34 25.45 -39.61
C ASP A 568 30.85 24.10 -39.07
N HIS A 569 30.91 23.87 -37.76
CA HIS A 569 30.37 22.69 -37.11
C HIS A 569 29.26 23.07 -36.14
N TYR A 570 28.26 22.22 -36.02
CA TYR A 570 27.19 22.37 -35.05
C TYR A 570 27.39 21.37 -33.93
N PHE A 571 27.47 21.87 -32.69
CA PHE A 571 27.38 21.08 -31.47
C PHE A 571 25.93 21.23 -30.98
N PRO A 572 25.04 20.25 -31.23
CA PRO A 572 23.74 20.25 -30.59
C PRO A 572 23.95 20.20 -29.10
N ASP A 573 23.32 21.11 -28.39
CA ASP A 573 23.13 20.95 -26.95
C ASP A 573 22.34 19.65 -26.69
N LEU A 574 22.31 19.21 -25.42
CA LEU A 574 21.68 17.95 -24.99
C LEU A 574 20.18 17.81 -25.34
N HIS A 575 19.58 18.81 -26.01
CA HIS A 575 18.16 18.94 -26.33
C HIS A 575 17.73 18.38 -27.69
N HIS A 576 18.64 17.96 -28.57
CA HIS A 576 18.25 17.62 -29.95
C HIS A 576 17.75 16.18 -30.19
N LEU A 577 17.99 15.23 -29.27
CA LEU A 577 17.33 13.91 -29.22
C LEU A 577 17.25 13.46 -27.75
N LYS A 578 16.40 14.12 -26.98
CA LYS A 578 16.22 13.79 -25.57
C LYS A 578 15.11 12.75 -25.41
N PHE A 579 15.46 11.58 -24.88
CA PHE A 579 14.49 10.57 -24.46
C PHE A 579 14.48 10.55 -22.95
N GLU A 580 13.42 11.11 -22.38
CA GLU A 580 13.29 11.26 -20.95
C GLU A 580 12.99 9.91 -20.29
N ILE A 581 13.75 9.53 -19.28
CA ILE A 581 13.58 8.21 -18.64
C ILE A 581 12.24 8.11 -17.90
N GLU A 582 11.66 9.24 -17.47
CA GLU A 582 10.32 9.29 -16.91
C GLU A 582 9.21 8.98 -17.91
N GLU A 583 9.49 9.04 -19.20
CA GLU A 583 8.55 8.63 -20.25
C GLU A 583 8.68 7.13 -20.59
N GLY A 584 9.61 6.45 -19.95
CA GLY A 584 9.74 5.01 -20.01
C GLY A 584 8.63 4.27 -19.27
N THR A 585 8.68 2.95 -19.35
CA THR A 585 7.79 2.03 -18.63
C THR A 585 8.58 1.04 -17.80
N MET A 586 8.02 0.58 -16.70
CA MET A 586 8.50 -0.60 -16.00
C MET A 586 8.28 -1.85 -16.89
N LEU A 587 8.93 -2.97 -16.54
CA LEU A 587 8.82 -4.25 -17.27
C LEU A 587 7.38 -4.79 -17.36
N ASP A 588 6.50 -4.35 -16.48
CA ASP A 588 5.08 -4.69 -16.45
C ASP A 588 4.19 -3.69 -17.20
N GLY A 589 4.80 -2.75 -17.94
CA GLY A 589 4.11 -1.75 -18.75
C GLY A 589 3.60 -0.53 -17.99
N ARG A 590 3.80 -0.45 -16.67
CA ARG A 590 3.41 0.74 -15.88
C ARG A 590 4.32 1.93 -16.16
N PRO A 591 3.82 3.18 -16.09
CA PRO A 591 4.66 4.36 -16.28
C PRO A 591 5.70 4.50 -15.16
N VAL A 592 6.84 5.08 -15.50
CA VAL A 592 7.95 5.32 -14.56
C VAL A 592 7.55 6.37 -13.51
N ARG A 593 7.81 6.06 -12.24
CA ARG A 593 7.77 6.99 -11.11
C ARG A 593 8.92 7.99 -11.23
N PHE A 594 8.59 9.27 -11.32
CA PHE A 594 9.56 10.36 -11.40
C PHE A 594 9.37 11.33 -10.24
N GLY A 595 10.45 12.04 -9.87
CA GLY A 595 10.43 13.13 -8.90
C GLY A 595 10.79 14.45 -9.57
N TYR A 596 10.36 15.57 -8.99
CA TYR A 596 10.63 16.91 -9.51
C TYR A 596 11.00 17.84 -8.35
N ASN A 597 12.30 18.09 -8.19
CA ASN A 597 12.80 19.02 -7.19
C ASN A 597 14.15 19.60 -7.62
N PRO A 598 14.20 20.88 -8.04
CA PRO A 598 15.41 21.53 -8.54
C PRO A 598 16.55 21.59 -7.52
N LEU A 599 16.23 21.69 -6.21
CA LEU A 599 17.24 21.71 -5.14
C LEU A 599 17.85 20.34 -4.90
N GLU A 600 17.18 19.28 -5.37
CA GLU A 600 17.61 17.92 -5.15
C GLU A 600 18.28 17.29 -6.39
N PHE A 601 17.92 17.72 -7.60
CA PHE A 601 18.60 17.42 -8.86
C PHE A 601 18.52 18.66 -9.77
N GLU A 602 19.62 19.40 -9.89
CA GLU A 602 19.64 20.66 -10.65
C GLU A 602 19.67 20.37 -12.16
N GLY A 603 18.95 21.16 -12.98
CA GLY A 603 19.06 21.09 -14.44
C GLY A 603 18.47 19.85 -15.12
N PHE A 604 17.38 19.26 -14.60
CA PHE A 604 16.53 18.38 -15.42
C PHE A 604 15.79 19.22 -16.49
N SER A 605 15.52 18.62 -17.64
CA SER A 605 14.97 19.29 -18.84
C SER A 605 13.44 19.34 -18.90
N TRP A 606 12.75 18.36 -18.31
CA TRP A 606 11.33 18.10 -18.56
C TRP A 606 10.52 17.92 -17.26
N ARG A 607 9.74 16.83 -17.11
CA ARG A 607 8.84 16.62 -15.95
C ARG A 607 9.61 16.33 -14.67
N GLY A 608 10.85 15.85 -14.75
CA GLY A 608 11.65 15.54 -13.58
C GLY A 608 12.80 14.60 -13.87
N TYR A 609 13.01 13.63 -12.97
CA TYR A 609 13.99 12.54 -13.10
C TYR A 609 13.37 11.22 -12.63
N ALA A 610 13.74 10.09 -13.22
CA ALA A 610 13.26 8.79 -12.75
C ALA A 610 13.87 8.43 -11.39
N GLN A 611 13.05 8.02 -10.43
CA GLN A 611 13.52 7.60 -9.10
C GLN A 611 13.69 6.08 -9.05
N MET A 612 14.92 5.59 -8.97
CA MET A 612 15.17 4.16 -8.87
C MET A 612 15.08 3.69 -7.42
N SER A 613 14.36 2.58 -7.19
CA SER A 613 14.11 2.00 -5.86
C SER A 613 13.87 0.49 -5.94
N SER A 614 13.66 -0.19 -4.80
CA SER A 614 13.26 -1.60 -4.79
C SER A 614 11.94 -1.86 -5.55
N ILE A 615 11.06 -0.86 -5.59
CA ILE A 615 9.77 -0.91 -6.29
C ILE A 615 9.96 -0.59 -7.78
N GLN A 616 10.84 0.36 -8.12
CA GLN A 616 11.22 0.70 -9.49
C GLN A 616 12.69 0.37 -9.73
N SER A 617 12.99 -0.92 -9.78
CA SER A 617 14.37 -1.43 -9.92
C SER A 617 14.80 -1.55 -11.37
N LYS A 618 13.84 -1.51 -12.31
CA LYS A 618 14.07 -1.61 -13.76
C LYS A 618 13.15 -0.68 -14.54
N VAL A 619 13.69 -0.03 -15.56
CA VAL A 619 12.99 0.91 -16.44
C VAL A 619 13.34 0.59 -17.89
N VAL A 620 12.35 0.64 -18.75
CA VAL A 620 12.45 0.38 -20.19
C VAL A 620 12.07 1.66 -20.93
N VAL A 621 12.97 2.15 -21.77
CA VAL A 621 12.72 3.30 -22.64
C VAL A 621 12.71 2.78 -24.09
N GLN A 622 11.63 3.04 -24.81
CA GLN A 622 11.55 2.72 -26.23
C GLN A 622 12.18 3.84 -27.05
N VAL A 623 13.16 3.49 -27.87
CA VAL A 623 13.90 4.43 -28.70
C VAL A 623 13.68 4.06 -30.16
N SER A 624 13.04 4.97 -30.90
CA SER A 624 12.84 4.81 -32.34
C SER A 624 14.01 5.47 -33.07
N VAL A 625 14.75 4.67 -33.85
CA VAL A 625 15.97 5.13 -34.51
C VAL A 625 15.79 5.01 -36.02
N SER A 626 16.01 6.11 -36.73
CA SER A 626 15.74 6.22 -38.17
C SER A 626 16.93 5.83 -39.05
N SER A 627 18.17 5.82 -38.53
CA SER A 627 19.37 5.46 -39.29
C SER A 627 20.18 4.31 -38.66
N PRO A 628 20.78 3.43 -39.49
CA PRO A 628 21.71 2.39 -39.07
C PRO A 628 23.10 2.97 -38.68
N ASP A 629 23.20 3.75 -37.60
CA ASP A 629 24.44 4.36 -37.11
C ASP A 629 24.86 3.87 -35.71
N LEU A 630 26.03 4.34 -35.22
CA LEU A 630 26.60 3.95 -33.93
C LEU A 630 26.08 4.82 -32.78
N PHE A 631 25.01 4.46 -32.07
CA PHE A 631 24.46 5.33 -31.01
C PHE A 631 25.21 5.23 -29.67
N GLN A 632 25.38 6.35 -28.97
CA GLN A 632 25.88 6.39 -27.60
C GLN A 632 24.77 6.78 -26.62
N ILE A 633 24.66 6.01 -25.54
CA ILE A 633 23.70 6.25 -24.46
C ILE A 633 24.45 6.92 -23.31
N VAL A 634 24.02 8.10 -22.93
CA VAL A 634 24.57 8.88 -21.81
C VAL A 634 23.53 8.94 -20.71
N LEU A 635 23.94 8.64 -19.47
CA LEU A 635 23.10 8.65 -18.29
C LEU A 635 23.66 9.66 -17.28
N ARG A 636 22.83 10.61 -16.87
CA ARG A 636 23.12 11.49 -15.74
C ARG A 636 22.47 10.90 -14.50
N TYR A 637 23.22 10.76 -13.41
CA TYR A 637 22.67 10.22 -12.16
C TYR A 637 23.18 10.92 -10.91
N VAL A 638 22.42 10.76 -9.81
CA VAL A 638 22.83 11.16 -8.46
C VAL A 638 22.56 10.01 -7.49
N ASN A 639 23.59 9.54 -6.78
CA ASN A 639 23.49 8.57 -5.69
C ASN A 639 23.70 9.30 -4.35
N ARG A 640 22.63 9.45 -3.54
CA ARG A 640 22.67 10.03 -2.19
C ARG A 640 22.79 8.99 -1.07
N GLY A 641 22.80 7.72 -1.46
CA GLY A 641 22.89 6.60 -0.55
C GLY A 641 24.29 6.43 0.00
N GLY A 642 24.42 6.04 1.26
CA GLY A 642 25.71 5.81 1.95
C GLY A 642 26.62 4.74 1.31
N LEU A 643 26.18 4.06 0.24
CA LEU A 643 26.81 2.88 -0.36
C LEU A 643 26.86 2.98 -1.89
N ASP A 644 27.90 2.39 -2.49
CA ASP A 644 28.05 2.28 -3.95
C ASP A 644 27.02 1.30 -4.54
N MET A 645 26.40 1.68 -5.65
CA MET A 645 25.37 0.88 -6.33
C MET A 645 25.84 0.35 -7.69
N ARG A 646 25.18 -0.71 -8.19
CA ARG A 646 25.48 -1.31 -9.50
C ARG A 646 24.21 -1.41 -10.35
N GLY A 647 24.25 -0.80 -11.52
CA GLY A 647 23.21 -0.89 -12.55
C GLY A 647 23.65 -1.70 -13.75
N ARG A 648 22.72 -1.95 -14.67
CA ARG A 648 22.93 -2.70 -15.88
C ARG A 648 22.02 -2.15 -16.97
N VAL A 649 22.62 -1.65 -18.05
CA VAL A 649 21.92 -1.23 -19.27
C VAL A 649 21.98 -2.35 -20.29
N SER A 650 20.84 -2.66 -20.91
CA SER A 650 20.68 -3.69 -21.93
C SER A 650 19.92 -3.08 -23.10
N VAL A 651 20.26 -3.41 -24.35
CA VAL A 651 19.49 -2.93 -25.52
C VAL A 651 18.95 -4.14 -26.27
N LEU A 652 17.67 -4.09 -26.62
CA LEU A 652 16.88 -5.16 -27.23
C LEU A 652 16.22 -4.61 -28.52
N GLU A 653 16.25 -5.35 -29.61
CA GLU A 653 15.52 -5.00 -30.84
C GLU A 653 14.10 -5.56 -30.78
N ASP A 654 13.09 -4.73 -31.05
CA ASP A 654 11.69 -5.13 -30.89
C ASP A 654 11.22 -5.87 -32.16
N GLY A 655 10.96 -7.18 -32.04
CA GLY A 655 10.53 -8.03 -33.16
C GLY A 655 10.94 -9.51 -33.14
N LYS A 656 11.71 -9.99 -32.15
CA LYS A 656 11.98 -11.43 -31.96
C LYS A 656 11.64 -11.88 -30.54
N ASN A 657 10.56 -12.65 -30.42
CA ASN A 657 10.11 -13.33 -29.20
C ASN A 657 11.27 -13.96 -28.41
N PHE A 658 11.40 -13.54 -27.14
CA PHE A 658 11.83 -14.26 -25.92
C PHE A 658 12.99 -15.27 -25.91
N MET A 659 13.76 -15.42 -26.99
CA MET A 659 15.00 -16.20 -27.01
C MET A 659 16.00 -15.50 -27.93
N CYS A 660 16.86 -14.63 -27.40
CA CYS A 660 17.93 -14.03 -28.21
C CYS A 660 19.30 -14.12 -27.51
N GLY A 661 20.19 -14.91 -28.09
CA GLY A 661 21.60 -15.04 -27.73
C GLY A 661 22.47 -13.83 -28.10
N ASN A 662 21.90 -12.66 -28.45
CA ASN A 662 22.64 -11.45 -28.82
C ASN A 662 22.12 -10.18 -28.11
N CYS A 663 21.73 -10.27 -26.84
CA CYS A 663 21.53 -9.08 -26.01
C CYS A 663 22.88 -8.43 -25.71
N LYS A 664 23.13 -7.20 -26.15
CA LYS A 664 24.30 -6.45 -25.67
C LYS A 664 23.95 -5.73 -24.38
N CYS A 665 24.75 -5.97 -23.34
CA CYS A 665 24.48 -5.57 -21.98
C CYS A 665 25.76 -5.03 -21.34
N LYS A 666 25.68 -3.92 -20.60
CA LYS A 666 26.81 -3.34 -19.88
C LYS A 666 26.42 -3.01 -18.44
N THR A 667 27.24 -3.46 -17.48
CA THR A 667 27.08 -3.17 -16.06
C THR A 667 27.73 -1.82 -15.73
N LEU A 668 26.98 -0.94 -15.09
CA LEU A 668 27.40 0.38 -14.63
C LEU A 668 27.59 0.38 -13.10
N TYR A 669 28.52 1.19 -12.62
CA TYR A 669 28.83 1.33 -11.19
C TYR A 669 28.53 2.77 -10.77
N TYR A 670 27.77 2.97 -9.70
CA TYR A 670 27.29 4.26 -9.21
C TYR A 670 27.83 4.53 -7.80
N PRO A 671 29.05 5.09 -7.66
CA PRO A 671 29.66 5.33 -6.36
C PRO A 671 28.90 6.37 -5.53
N ASN A 672 28.95 6.23 -4.19
CA ASN A 672 28.49 7.25 -3.25
C ASN A 672 29.48 8.43 -3.26
N LEU A 673 29.02 9.62 -3.66
CA LEU A 673 29.88 10.78 -3.83
C LEU A 673 29.52 11.86 -2.79
N SER A 674 30.54 12.35 -2.08
CA SER A 674 30.41 13.48 -1.14
C SER A 674 29.91 14.74 -1.86
N ALA A 675 29.25 15.65 -1.12
CA ALA A 675 28.42 16.76 -1.60
C ALA A 675 28.98 17.71 -2.68
N LEU A 676 30.25 17.61 -3.08
CA LEU A 676 30.87 18.36 -4.19
C LEU A 676 31.04 17.57 -5.50
N ASP A 677 30.88 16.24 -5.52
CA ASP A 677 30.97 15.43 -6.74
C ASP A 677 29.56 14.98 -7.20
N ARG A 678 28.63 15.93 -7.35
CA ARG A 678 27.21 15.63 -7.70
C ARG A 678 26.96 15.36 -9.20
N GLU A 679 28.01 15.36 -10.04
CA GLU A 679 27.93 15.01 -11.47
C GLU A 679 29.09 14.11 -11.92
N LYS A 680 29.03 12.81 -11.63
CA LYS A 680 29.86 11.83 -12.35
C LYS A 680 29.06 11.16 -13.47
N ALA A 681 29.10 11.77 -14.66
CA ALA A 681 28.76 11.07 -15.90
C ALA A 681 29.80 9.97 -16.16
N LEU A 682 29.45 8.71 -15.98
CA LEU A 682 30.30 7.60 -16.41
C LEU A 682 30.15 7.42 -17.92
N TRP A 683 31.15 7.93 -18.63
CA TRP A 683 31.51 7.56 -19.99
C TRP A 683 32.04 6.12 -20.01
N ASP A 684 31.16 5.15 -19.75
CA ASP A 684 31.53 3.77 -20.01
C ASP A 684 30.32 2.88 -20.33
N ALA A 685 29.45 3.34 -21.21
CA ALA A 685 28.52 2.48 -21.95
C ALA A 685 28.87 2.45 -23.45
N GLY A 686 30.13 2.12 -23.79
CA GLY A 686 30.54 1.81 -25.17
C GLY A 686 29.85 0.54 -25.69
N LEU A 687 28.54 0.64 -25.98
CA LEU A 687 27.76 -0.36 -26.71
C LEU A 687 27.94 -0.09 -28.20
N THR A 688 28.98 -0.68 -28.80
CA THR A 688 29.15 -0.68 -30.27
C THR A 688 28.10 -1.58 -30.90
N LEU A 689 27.24 -1.05 -31.76
CA LEU A 689 26.29 -1.82 -32.58
C LEU A 689 26.94 -2.11 -33.96
N PRO A 690 27.31 -3.36 -34.30
CA PRO A 690 27.47 -3.76 -35.69
C PRO A 690 26.12 -4.23 -36.20
N LEU A 691 25.57 -3.56 -37.20
CA LEU A 691 24.35 -4.02 -37.87
C LEU A 691 24.66 -5.19 -38.79
N PRO A 692 23.77 -6.19 -38.91
CA PRO A 692 23.90 -7.24 -39.90
C PRO A 692 23.72 -6.65 -41.32
N ALA A 693 24.61 -7.06 -42.22
CA ALA A 693 24.56 -6.72 -43.64
C ALA A 693 23.33 -7.37 -44.32
N SER A 694 22.22 -6.63 -44.43
CA SER A 694 21.11 -6.95 -45.35
C SER A 694 20.20 -5.71 -45.55
N PRO A 695 19.58 -5.54 -46.74
CA PRO A 695 19.02 -4.27 -47.20
C PRO A 695 17.72 -3.86 -46.47
N PRO A 696 17.28 -2.59 -46.60
CA PRO A 696 16.55 -1.87 -45.56
C PRO A 696 15.06 -2.24 -45.51
N LEU A 697 14.55 -2.46 -44.30
CA LEU A 697 13.14 -2.26 -43.97
C LEU A 697 12.99 -0.86 -43.34
N PRO A 698 11.89 -0.13 -43.59
CA PRO A 698 11.69 1.20 -43.02
C PRO A 698 11.36 1.07 -41.52
N SER A 699 12.13 1.79 -40.69
CA SER A 699 11.98 1.93 -39.23
C SER A 699 12.14 0.66 -38.38
N SER A 700 13.35 0.43 -37.86
CA SER A 700 13.57 -0.54 -36.77
C SER A 700 13.33 0.13 -35.41
N ARG A 701 12.54 -0.50 -34.53
CA ARG A 701 12.32 -0.03 -33.15
C ARG A 701 13.22 -0.78 -32.18
N TYR A 702 13.87 -0.06 -31.28
CA TYR A 702 14.73 -0.64 -30.25
C TYR A 702 14.21 -0.26 -28.85
N ALA A 703 14.42 -1.15 -27.87
CA ALA A 703 14.10 -0.92 -26.47
C ALA A 703 15.39 -0.94 -25.63
N ALA A 704 15.67 0.14 -24.91
CA ALA A 704 16.75 0.20 -23.93
C ALA A 704 16.20 -0.15 -22.54
N LEU A 705 16.74 -1.19 -21.92
CA LEU A 705 16.36 -1.75 -20.64
C LEU A 705 17.43 -1.46 -19.58
N LEU A 706 17.14 -0.59 -18.62
CA LEU A 706 17.98 -0.30 -17.45
C LEU A 706 17.52 -1.13 -16.24
N SER A 707 18.45 -1.74 -15.52
CA SER A 707 18.16 -2.59 -14.35
C SER A 707 19.20 -2.44 -13.24
N LEU A 708 18.78 -2.25 -11.99
CA LEU A 708 19.66 -2.32 -10.81
C LEU A 708 19.76 -3.76 -10.32
N LEU A 709 20.97 -4.22 -9.95
CA LEU A 709 21.18 -5.55 -9.38
C LEU A 709 21.08 -5.47 -7.85
N PRO A 710 20.30 -6.35 -7.19
CA PRO A 710 20.20 -6.35 -5.74
C PRO A 710 21.40 -7.09 -5.14
N SER A 711 22.36 -6.35 -4.59
CA SER A 711 23.26 -6.91 -3.59
C SER A 711 23.08 -6.11 -2.30
N LEU A 712 22.44 -6.78 -1.33
CA LEU A 712 22.24 -6.39 0.07
C LEU A 712 21.08 -5.42 0.35
N SER A 713 20.37 -5.76 1.42
CA SER A 713 19.18 -5.14 2.02
C SER A 713 19.25 -3.60 2.10
N PHE A 714 18.20 -2.93 1.65
CA PHE A 714 18.01 -1.48 1.74
C PHE A 714 17.38 -1.10 3.10
N PRO A 715 18.02 -0.25 3.94
CA PRO A 715 17.32 0.51 4.98
C PRO A 715 16.35 1.53 4.35
N HIS A 716 15.43 2.14 5.10
CA HIS A 716 14.49 3.13 4.54
C HIS A 716 15.18 4.45 4.12
N GLY A 717 14.81 5.00 2.94
CA GLY A 717 15.16 6.39 2.55
C GLY A 717 16.01 6.64 1.27
N TRP A 718 15.98 5.81 0.23
CA TRP A 718 16.97 5.86 -0.87
C TRP A 718 16.39 6.36 -2.20
N SER A 719 17.08 7.29 -2.88
CA SER A 719 16.75 7.73 -4.24
C SER A 719 18.01 7.77 -5.12
N GLU A 720 18.05 7.00 -6.20
CA GLU A 720 18.86 7.37 -7.39
C GLU A 720 17.95 8.10 -8.39
N ARG A 721 18.54 9.04 -9.12
CA ARG A 721 17.85 9.90 -10.09
C ARG A 721 18.54 9.73 -11.42
N LEU A 722 17.81 9.53 -12.51
CA LEU A 722 18.39 9.34 -13.84
C LEU A 722 17.77 10.28 -14.87
N ASP A 723 18.59 10.70 -15.84
CA ASP A 723 18.22 11.44 -17.04
C ASP A 723 19.03 10.85 -18.22
N VAL A 724 18.38 10.54 -19.35
CA VAL A 724 18.98 9.79 -20.48
C VAL A 724 19.09 10.71 -21.71
N GLY A 725 20.30 10.87 -22.23
CA GLY A 725 20.53 11.44 -23.56
C GLY A 725 20.97 10.36 -24.54
N VAL A 726 20.32 10.27 -25.71
CA VAL A 726 20.78 9.41 -26.81
C VAL A 726 21.33 10.30 -27.91
N ALA A 727 22.62 10.17 -28.23
CA ALA A 727 23.24 10.93 -29.31
C ALA A 727 23.62 9.99 -30.47
N SER A 728 23.21 10.36 -31.69
CA SER A 728 23.74 9.78 -32.94
C SER A 728 25.08 10.46 -33.27
N PRO A 729 26.12 9.74 -33.74
CA PRO A 729 27.37 10.35 -34.19
C PRO A 729 27.34 10.84 -35.64
N ARG A 730 26.25 10.65 -36.39
CA ARG A 730 26.16 11.08 -37.78
C ARG A 730 24.79 11.64 -38.13
N GLY A 731 24.57 12.91 -37.82
CA GLY A 731 24.02 13.77 -38.86
C GLY A 731 25.21 14.17 -39.73
N SER A 732 25.16 13.89 -41.04
CA SER A 732 26.01 14.60 -41.98
C SER A 732 25.69 16.10 -41.87
N TRP A 733 26.63 16.83 -41.27
CA TRP A 733 26.90 18.24 -41.47
C TRP A 733 28.41 18.38 -41.58
#